data_AF-A0A542ZUP7-F1
#
_entry.id   AF-A0A542ZUP7-F1
#
_cell.length_a   1.000
_cell.length_b   1.000
_cell.length_c   1.000
_cell.angle_alpha   90.00
_cell.angle_beta   90.00
_cell.angle_gamma   90.00
#
_symmetry.space_group_name_H-M   'P 1'
#
loop_
_entity.id
_entity.type
_entity.pdbx_description
1 polymer ?
#
loop_
_entity_poly.entity_id
_entity_poly.type
_entity_poly.pdbx_seq_one_letter_code
_entity_poly.pdbx_strand_id
1 'polypeptide(L)'
;MSHPRSSPRTRLRRMLTASAAGALVLQLGIAVSVPTSSIAAAGDRVASQKTVNGRTVSLVVNDASGEIRSVVTGAQNGDKAWLDRSVNGFTNWTLINYTDSVSGGTLTTGAASDKVGSQYALLRACAEAGGQTDCTPVGEASRTQLGDVLAATNGLEAYWGNSSKLYDTDPTGTQPTNAWIKWWHSAVATSALAATVRATRDESYLTKLDTIFESNKNKDESGIGKDTFRNKYIDDTGWWAMAWIDTYRLTGNEKYLTAATTAAQFMSTYPGTCGGVLWHTDATYHAAISNGLYLQVASALYSETGDQLWKNRAQTQWQWYANSGLITADGRVVDGVSASNCTAGGGVYTYNQGVLLSALVEYYHATDDASVLGVARTVADRFTTNTGLNTAASLGVMRDSCESGTGGGNGQYGYPCSNDGPTFKGPAVRGLAELNAELSDKPYTAYLDKQRTSALKYARNATKSPGTDQYGLRWWDSGADKQHIGNQVAAVMLLANTYTVPDVAPAPLEAPSITLSPASPGTNGWFTTPVAATISATDLPSGAVVEYALATGEWHVYDGPITLTEGSGSHLYARVRSDSHSPSTSGITAVSFAIDATAPASDAAFDPAERLVTITTTDTRSGVASVEYRIGTGEWIAYSAPFSPGDASTTVYYRASDQAGNVTSVKSLGITKKRADGELIRSEVRISSTTQKVAYGTQVRVTVTVLTDEPSVSSSGRVEVRDDAGVIGSAAIVAGRATIALPRSLRPGYHSFTATYLGDTATYSSSAGFGLQVVKTGARISVTAPKKIKRAKRATVKVAVKSSTGVSAAGKVKVVVTKGKRKVIAKTIKVGASGVKSLKLKRLKAGKYKIKVTYQGSSTVGKKAAAAKKLTVRK
;
A
#
# COMPACT_ATOMS: atom_id res chain seq x y z
N MET A 1 -43.97 27.52 41.52
CA MET A 1 -43.70 28.97 41.47
C MET A 1 -42.63 29.19 40.39
N SER A 2 -42.80 29.97 39.32
CA SER A 2 -44.02 30.63 38.78
C SER A 2 -43.85 30.87 37.26
N HIS A 3 -44.74 30.35 36.42
CA HIS A 3 -44.90 30.71 35.00
C HIS A 3 -45.70 32.03 34.84
N PRO A 4 -45.57 32.78 33.72
CA PRO A 4 -46.31 32.58 32.43
C PRO A 4 -45.36 32.69 31.19
N ARG A 5 -45.72 32.71 29.89
CA ARG A 5 -46.77 32.19 28.93
C ARG A 5 -46.29 32.60 27.50
N SER A 6 -46.74 32.12 26.33
CA SER A 6 -47.57 30.96 25.89
C SER A 6 -47.43 30.75 24.35
N SER A 7 -47.87 29.59 23.83
CA SER A 7 -48.01 29.24 22.39
C SER A 7 -49.46 29.56 21.87
N PRO A 8 -49.93 29.22 20.64
CA PRO A 8 -49.46 29.54 19.28
C PRO A 8 -50.58 30.00 18.26
N ARG A 9 -50.17 30.30 17.00
CA ARG A 9 -50.92 30.13 15.71
C ARG A 9 -52.10 31.06 15.32
N THR A 10 -52.41 31.04 14.00
CA THR A 10 -53.56 31.62 13.25
C THR A 10 -53.55 33.15 12.99
N ARG A 11 -54.10 33.72 11.88
CA ARG A 11 -55.03 33.18 10.84
C ARG A 11 -54.95 33.93 9.47
N LEU A 12 -55.30 33.20 8.40
CA LEU A 12 -55.72 33.60 7.03
C LEU A 12 -56.56 34.90 6.86
N ARG A 13 -56.41 35.57 5.69
CA ARG A 13 -57.48 36.00 4.73
C ARG A 13 -56.86 36.57 3.41
N ARG A 14 -57.34 36.20 2.20
CA ARG A 14 -58.32 36.90 1.28
C ARG A 14 -57.91 38.34 0.86
N MET A 15 -58.08 38.83 -0.39
CA MET A 15 -58.62 38.26 -1.64
C MET A 15 -58.25 39.13 -2.88
N LEU A 16 -58.59 38.62 -4.07
CA LEU A 16 -58.68 39.20 -5.43
C LEU A 16 -59.36 40.62 -5.51
N THR A 17 -59.27 41.50 -6.54
CA THR A 17 -58.71 41.48 -7.93
C THR A 17 -58.69 42.89 -8.59
N ALA A 18 -58.08 43.00 -9.79
CA ALA A 18 -58.46 43.85 -10.96
C ALA A 18 -57.94 45.30 -11.15
N SER A 19 -56.89 45.41 -11.99
CA SER A 19 -56.84 46.11 -13.31
C SER A 19 -57.29 47.58 -13.53
N ALA A 20 -56.36 48.40 -14.03
CA ALA A 20 -56.56 49.55 -14.94
C ALA A 20 -55.27 49.76 -15.79
N ALA A 21 -55.30 50.51 -16.91
CA ALA A 21 -54.20 50.51 -17.91
C ALA A 21 -53.97 51.82 -18.71
N GLY A 22 -52.78 51.96 -19.32
CA GLY A 22 -52.35 52.96 -20.31
C GLY A 22 -50.81 53.00 -20.41
N ALA A 23 -50.12 52.69 -21.54
CA ALA A 23 -50.04 53.38 -22.86
C ALA A 23 -48.94 54.48 -22.88
N LEU A 24 -48.07 54.67 -23.90
CA LEU A 24 -47.96 54.10 -25.28
C LEU A 24 -46.54 54.35 -25.88
N VAL A 25 -46.18 53.71 -27.03
CA VAL A 25 -45.08 54.06 -27.99
C VAL A 25 -43.63 53.89 -27.47
N LEU A 26 -42.65 53.19 -28.08
CA LEU A 26 -42.50 52.26 -29.23
C LEU A 26 -41.16 51.44 -28.95
N GLN A 27 -40.42 50.71 -29.79
CA GLN A 27 -40.36 50.44 -31.24
C GLN A 27 -39.66 49.07 -31.54
N LEU A 28 -39.85 48.55 -32.77
CA LEU A 28 -39.08 47.53 -33.53
C LEU A 28 -38.02 46.63 -32.85
N GLY A 29 -38.14 45.30 -33.05
CA GLY A 29 -36.95 44.43 -33.22
C GLY A 29 -37.04 42.96 -32.75
N ILE A 30 -37.48 42.06 -33.65
CA ILE A 30 -37.18 40.60 -33.68
C ILE A 30 -37.48 39.79 -32.39
N ALA A 31 -38.44 38.85 -32.48
CA ALA A 31 -38.58 37.79 -31.50
C ALA A 31 -37.46 36.75 -31.65
N VAL A 32 -36.56 36.66 -30.65
CA VAL A 32 -35.67 35.50 -30.50
C VAL A 32 -36.42 34.45 -29.68
N SER A 33 -36.86 33.39 -30.34
CA SER A 33 -37.31 32.17 -29.67
C SER A 33 -36.15 31.62 -28.84
N VAL A 34 -36.27 31.62 -27.51
CA VAL A 34 -35.37 30.85 -26.65
C VAL A 34 -35.66 29.37 -26.91
N PRO A 35 -34.74 28.58 -27.47
CA PRO A 35 -34.94 27.15 -27.53
C PRO A 35 -34.75 26.63 -26.10
N THR A 36 -35.85 26.22 -25.46
CA THR A 36 -35.78 25.28 -24.35
C THR A 36 -35.30 23.96 -24.92
N SER A 37 -33.99 23.82 -25.08
CA SER A 37 -33.32 22.59 -25.49
C SER A 37 -33.52 21.55 -24.41
N SER A 38 -34.65 20.84 -24.48
CA SER A 38 -34.86 19.58 -23.79
C SER A 38 -33.64 18.70 -24.03
N ILE A 39 -33.11 18.09 -22.98
CA ILE A 39 -31.97 17.16 -23.09
C ILE A 39 -32.38 16.03 -24.03
N ALA A 40 -31.89 16.08 -25.26
CA ALA A 40 -31.93 14.93 -26.15
C ALA A 40 -30.90 13.94 -25.63
N ALA A 41 -31.36 12.88 -24.97
CA ALA A 41 -30.52 11.72 -24.73
C ALA A 41 -29.89 11.27 -26.06
N ALA A 42 -28.61 10.94 -26.06
CA ALA A 42 -27.83 10.68 -27.27
C ALA A 42 -28.29 9.39 -27.98
N GLY A 43 -29.32 9.51 -28.81
CA GLY A 43 -29.91 8.42 -29.56
C GLY A 43 -29.11 8.02 -30.81
N ASP A 44 -29.68 7.09 -31.56
CA ASP A 44 -29.17 6.58 -32.84
C ASP A 44 -28.77 7.72 -33.79
N ARG A 45 -27.46 7.85 -34.07
CA ARG A 45 -26.92 8.72 -35.11
C ARG A 45 -26.45 7.92 -36.32
N VAL A 46 -26.60 8.51 -37.51
CA VAL A 46 -25.94 7.99 -38.73
C VAL A 46 -24.46 8.33 -38.66
N ALA A 47 -23.65 7.32 -38.37
CA ALA A 47 -22.21 7.41 -38.13
C ALA A 47 -21.40 7.37 -39.44
N SER A 48 -21.90 6.65 -40.45
CA SER A 48 -21.38 6.66 -41.82
C SER A 48 -22.49 6.24 -42.77
N GLN A 49 -22.52 6.75 -44.00
CA GLN A 49 -23.55 6.37 -44.98
C GLN A 49 -23.00 6.29 -46.41
N LYS A 50 -23.63 5.47 -47.25
CA LYS A 50 -23.31 5.31 -48.67
C LYS A 50 -24.53 4.88 -49.47
N THR A 51 -24.68 5.36 -50.69
CA THR A 51 -25.71 4.88 -51.62
C THR A 51 -25.22 3.63 -52.36
N VAL A 52 -26.01 2.57 -52.38
CA VAL A 52 -25.74 1.31 -53.10
C VAL A 52 -26.98 0.95 -53.91
N ASN A 53 -26.87 0.91 -55.26
CA ASN A 53 -27.98 0.68 -56.18
C ASN A 53 -29.30 1.43 -55.82
N GLY A 54 -29.17 2.71 -55.47
CA GLY A 54 -30.29 3.59 -55.08
C GLY A 54 -30.80 3.44 -53.63
N ARG A 55 -30.28 2.49 -52.83
CA ARG A 55 -30.58 2.34 -51.40
C ARG A 55 -29.60 3.15 -50.58
N THR A 56 -30.02 3.69 -49.44
CA THR A 56 -29.10 4.34 -48.49
C THR A 56 -28.69 3.35 -47.41
N VAL A 57 -27.43 2.90 -47.47
CA VAL A 57 -26.80 2.05 -46.45
C VAL A 57 -26.20 2.95 -45.39
N SER A 58 -26.68 2.83 -44.16
CA SER A 58 -26.27 3.65 -43.02
C SER A 58 -25.72 2.75 -41.91
N LEU A 59 -24.50 3.06 -41.46
CA LEU A 59 -24.00 2.64 -40.17
C LEU A 59 -24.64 3.54 -39.12
N VAL A 60 -25.51 2.96 -38.30
CA VAL A 60 -26.16 3.65 -37.19
C VAL A 60 -25.45 3.25 -35.90
N VAL A 61 -25.09 4.25 -35.09
CA VAL A 61 -24.46 4.08 -33.78
C VAL A 61 -25.34 4.76 -32.74
N ASN A 62 -25.74 4.00 -31.72
CA ASN A 62 -26.31 4.53 -30.50
C ASN A 62 -25.16 4.88 -29.56
N ASP A 63 -24.86 6.17 -29.40
CA ASP A 63 -23.73 6.62 -28.57
C ASP A 63 -23.92 6.34 -27.07
N ALA A 64 -25.17 6.11 -26.64
CA ALA A 64 -25.48 5.78 -25.25
C ALA A 64 -25.18 4.31 -24.94
N SER A 65 -25.81 3.36 -25.64
CA SER A 65 -25.63 1.92 -25.39
C SER A 65 -24.37 1.32 -26.03
N GLY A 66 -23.72 2.05 -26.94
CA GLY A 66 -22.64 1.51 -27.78
C GLY A 66 -23.12 0.51 -28.82
N GLU A 67 -24.43 0.38 -29.04
CA GLU A 67 -24.99 -0.48 -30.07
C GLU A 67 -24.77 0.09 -31.47
N ILE A 68 -24.40 -0.78 -32.40
CA ILE A 68 -24.07 -0.48 -33.78
C ILE A 68 -24.94 -1.37 -34.68
N ARG A 69 -25.56 -0.78 -35.70
CA ARG A 69 -26.50 -1.44 -36.63
C ARG A 69 -26.22 -1.01 -38.07
N SER A 70 -26.42 -1.91 -39.02
CA SER A 70 -26.54 -1.55 -40.45
C SER A 70 -28.02 -1.38 -40.75
N VAL A 71 -28.39 -0.20 -41.27
CA VAL A 71 -29.76 0.17 -41.64
C VAL A 71 -29.76 0.54 -43.12
N VAL A 72 -30.55 -0.15 -43.93
CA VAL A 72 -30.65 0.09 -45.38
C VAL A 72 -32.04 0.56 -45.71
N THR A 73 -32.21 1.84 -46.02
CA THR A 73 -33.52 2.42 -46.37
C THR A 73 -33.74 2.42 -47.88
N GLY A 74 -35.00 2.18 -48.28
CA GLY A 74 -35.37 1.92 -49.68
C GLY A 74 -35.12 0.48 -50.13
N ALA A 75 -34.90 -0.44 -49.19
CA ALA A 75 -34.63 -1.85 -49.46
C ALA A 75 -35.85 -2.58 -50.07
N GLN A 76 -35.58 -3.53 -50.95
CA GLN A 76 -36.55 -4.36 -51.66
C GLN A 76 -36.28 -5.85 -51.39
N ASN A 77 -37.29 -6.71 -51.55
CA ASN A 77 -37.14 -8.15 -51.33
C ASN A 77 -36.01 -8.73 -52.20
N GLY A 78 -35.01 -9.33 -51.56
CA GLY A 78 -33.80 -9.85 -52.20
C GLY A 78 -32.55 -8.98 -51.96
N ASP A 79 -32.71 -7.74 -51.50
CA ASP A 79 -31.61 -6.97 -50.93
C ASP A 79 -31.20 -7.56 -49.56
N LYS A 80 -29.93 -7.42 -49.18
CA LYS A 80 -29.33 -7.97 -47.95
C LYS A 80 -28.54 -6.90 -47.21
N ALA A 81 -28.45 -7.00 -45.88
CA ALA A 81 -27.69 -6.10 -45.03
C ALA A 81 -26.89 -6.85 -43.95
N TRP A 82 -25.70 -6.38 -43.61
CA TRP A 82 -24.89 -6.90 -42.50
C TRP A 82 -23.96 -5.83 -41.95
N LEU A 83 -23.28 -6.16 -40.85
CA LEU A 83 -22.13 -5.41 -40.34
C LEU A 83 -20.85 -6.16 -40.65
N ASP A 84 -19.85 -5.48 -41.18
CA ASP A 84 -18.49 -6.00 -41.31
C ASP A 84 -17.67 -5.47 -40.13
N ARG A 85 -16.95 -6.36 -39.42
CA ARG A 85 -16.14 -6.02 -38.25
C ARG A 85 -14.65 -6.37 -38.44
N SER A 86 -13.75 -5.48 -38.03
CA SER A 86 -12.29 -5.66 -38.12
C SER A 86 -11.58 -5.30 -36.80
N VAL A 87 -10.96 -6.30 -36.16
CA VAL A 87 -10.11 -6.13 -34.96
C VAL A 87 -8.65 -5.78 -35.29
N ASN A 88 -8.25 -5.82 -36.56
CA ASN A 88 -6.86 -5.73 -37.00
C ASN A 88 -6.59 -4.59 -38.00
N GLY A 89 -7.38 -3.52 -37.92
CA GLY A 89 -7.17 -2.31 -38.69
C GLY A 89 -7.38 -2.49 -40.20
N PHE A 90 -8.64 -2.62 -40.63
CA PHE A 90 -9.11 -2.54 -42.02
C PHE A 90 -8.64 -3.65 -42.98
N THR A 91 -7.69 -4.51 -42.60
CA THR A 91 -7.11 -5.53 -43.49
C THR A 91 -7.94 -6.79 -43.60
N ASN A 92 -8.49 -7.30 -42.49
CA ASN A 92 -9.42 -8.43 -42.48
C ASN A 92 -10.79 -7.99 -41.93
N TRP A 93 -11.86 -8.47 -42.55
CA TRP A 93 -13.25 -8.17 -42.20
C TRP A 93 -14.03 -9.45 -41.94
N THR A 94 -14.82 -9.48 -40.87
CA THR A 94 -15.72 -10.57 -40.52
C THR A 94 -17.16 -10.07 -40.56
N LEU A 95 -17.97 -10.66 -41.43
CA LEU A 95 -19.41 -10.43 -41.49
C LEU A 95 -20.08 -10.91 -40.19
N ILE A 96 -20.90 -10.04 -39.59
CA ILE A 96 -21.73 -10.29 -38.42
C ILE A 96 -23.14 -9.71 -38.63
N ASN A 97 -24.11 -10.21 -37.87
CA ASN A 97 -25.49 -9.68 -37.80
C ASN A 97 -26.18 -9.51 -39.16
N TYR A 98 -26.06 -10.51 -40.04
CA TYR A 98 -26.74 -10.55 -41.33
C TYR A 98 -28.28 -10.49 -41.22
N THR A 99 -28.93 -9.84 -42.19
CA THR A 99 -30.39 -9.89 -42.41
C THR A 99 -30.73 -9.66 -43.89
N ASP A 100 -31.81 -10.30 -44.35
CA ASP A 100 -32.50 -10.09 -45.65
C ASP A 100 -34.01 -9.83 -45.44
N SER A 101 -34.45 -9.72 -44.19
CA SER A 101 -35.86 -9.55 -43.82
C SER A 101 -36.28 -8.08 -43.89
N VAL A 102 -36.74 -7.64 -45.06
CA VAL A 102 -37.21 -6.27 -45.30
C VAL A 102 -38.52 -6.00 -44.53
N SER A 103 -38.55 -4.93 -43.75
CA SER A 103 -39.74 -4.43 -43.06
C SER A 103 -39.94 -2.94 -43.37
N GLY A 104 -41.13 -2.55 -43.84
CA GLY A 104 -41.44 -1.16 -44.18
C GLY A 104 -40.51 -0.51 -45.22
N GLY A 105 -39.93 -1.30 -46.13
CA GLY A 105 -38.92 -0.82 -47.09
C GLY A 105 -37.54 -0.55 -46.47
N THR A 106 -37.25 -1.14 -45.32
CA THR A 106 -35.98 -1.01 -44.60
C THR A 106 -35.44 -2.39 -44.18
N LEU A 107 -34.13 -2.60 -44.31
CA LEU A 107 -33.40 -3.67 -43.60
C LEU A 107 -32.75 -3.07 -42.36
N THR A 108 -32.77 -3.78 -41.23
CA THR A 108 -32.06 -3.38 -40.01
C THR A 108 -31.45 -4.62 -39.39
N THR A 109 -30.14 -4.63 -39.21
CA THR A 109 -29.42 -5.73 -38.57
C THR A 109 -29.72 -5.80 -37.08
N GLY A 110 -29.46 -6.97 -36.48
CA GLY A 110 -29.25 -7.03 -35.03
C GLY A 110 -28.13 -6.07 -34.59
N ALA A 111 -28.16 -5.66 -33.33
CA ALA A 111 -27.13 -4.81 -32.74
C ALA A 111 -25.82 -5.57 -32.48
N ALA A 112 -24.69 -4.93 -32.75
CA ALA A 112 -23.36 -5.34 -32.32
C ALA A 112 -22.73 -4.24 -31.46
N SER A 113 -21.80 -4.58 -30.58
CA SER A 113 -20.86 -3.60 -30.03
C SER A 113 -19.56 -3.60 -30.83
N ASP A 114 -18.75 -2.56 -30.63
CA ASP A 114 -17.36 -2.50 -31.10
C ASP A 114 -16.40 -3.38 -30.27
N LYS A 115 -16.84 -3.94 -29.12
CA LYS A 115 -16.01 -4.78 -28.25
C LYS A 115 -16.00 -6.27 -28.67
N VAL A 116 -14.82 -6.87 -28.66
CA VAL A 116 -14.54 -8.27 -29.05
C VAL A 116 -13.61 -8.90 -28.01
N GLY A 117 -14.19 -9.40 -26.92
CA GLY A 117 -13.42 -9.81 -25.73
C GLY A 117 -12.80 -8.58 -25.06
N SER A 118 -11.47 -8.54 -24.95
CA SER A 118 -10.73 -7.35 -24.50
C SER A 118 -10.43 -6.35 -25.62
N GLN A 119 -10.50 -6.74 -26.89
CA GLN A 119 -10.14 -5.87 -28.01
C GLN A 119 -11.34 -5.04 -28.50
N TYR A 120 -11.05 -3.91 -29.14
CA TYR A 120 -12.05 -3.13 -29.87
C TYR A 120 -11.85 -3.26 -31.38
N ALA A 121 -12.96 -3.16 -32.12
CA ALA A 121 -13.03 -3.38 -33.55
C ALA A 121 -13.67 -2.19 -34.26
N LEU A 122 -13.27 -1.98 -35.51
CA LEU A 122 -13.94 -1.07 -36.42
C LEU A 122 -15.10 -1.79 -37.10
N LEU A 123 -16.24 -1.10 -37.26
CA LEU A 123 -17.41 -1.62 -37.94
C LEU A 123 -17.78 -0.76 -39.14
N ARG A 124 -18.37 -1.39 -40.15
CA ARG A 124 -19.04 -0.73 -41.29
C ARG A 124 -20.36 -1.41 -41.61
N ALA A 125 -21.32 -0.63 -42.08
CA ALA A 125 -22.57 -1.14 -42.61
C ALA A 125 -22.35 -1.58 -44.06
N CYS A 126 -22.75 -2.80 -44.38
CA CYS A 126 -22.66 -3.35 -45.72
C CYS A 126 -24.03 -3.79 -46.21
N ALA A 127 -24.22 -3.77 -47.53
CA ALA A 127 -25.39 -4.28 -48.17
C ALA A 127 -25.07 -4.90 -49.54
N GLU A 128 -25.92 -5.85 -49.94
CA GLU A 128 -26.08 -6.28 -51.33
C GLU A 128 -27.43 -5.76 -51.81
N ALA A 129 -27.45 -4.82 -52.75
CA ALA A 129 -28.66 -4.18 -53.25
C ALA A 129 -28.80 -4.39 -54.76
N GLY A 130 -29.84 -5.12 -55.19
CA GLY A 130 -30.05 -5.51 -56.59
C GLY A 130 -28.80 -6.09 -57.28
N GLY A 131 -28.02 -6.91 -56.57
CA GLY A 131 -26.80 -7.54 -57.06
C GLY A 131 -25.50 -6.72 -56.94
N GLN A 132 -25.56 -5.47 -56.45
CA GLN A 132 -24.35 -4.70 -56.11
C GLN A 132 -24.05 -4.83 -54.61
N THR A 133 -22.90 -5.41 -54.27
CA THR A 133 -22.37 -5.43 -52.89
C THR A 133 -21.43 -4.27 -52.63
N ASP A 134 -21.66 -3.50 -51.56
CA ASP A 134 -20.79 -2.42 -51.12
C ASP A 134 -20.99 -2.08 -49.62
N CYS A 135 -20.08 -1.30 -49.04
CA CYS A 135 -20.08 -0.93 -47.62
C CYS A 135 -19.82 0.57 -47.39
N THR A 136 -20.31 1.10 -46.27
CA THR A 136 -20.03 2.46 -45.80
C THR A 136 -18.54 2.69 -45.58
N PRO A 137 -18.01 3.90 -45.84
CA PRO A 137 -16.65 4.26 -45.47
C PRO A 137 -16.39 4.05 -43.97
N VAL A 138 -15.25 3.45 -43.64
CA VAL A 138 -14.74 3.34 -42.28
C VAL A 138 -13.84 4.55 -42.03
N GLY A 139 -14.09 5.28 -40.94
CA GLY A 139 -13.37 6.50 -40.61
C GLY A 139 -13.80 7.07 -39.25
N GLU A 140 -13.34 8.26 -38.92
CA GLU A 140 -13.57 8.89 -37.61
C GLU A 140 -15.05 8.86 -37.18
N ALA A 141 -15.96 9.24 -38.08
CA ALA A 141 -17.39 9.31 -37.81
C ALA A 141 -18.03 7.94 -37.49
N SER A 142 -17.43 6.83 -37.95
CA SER A 142 -17.93 5.46 -37.72
C SER A 142 -17.63 4.88 -36.32
N ARG A 143 -16.86 5.59 -35.49
CA ARG A 143 -16.50 5.13 -34.13
C ARG A 143 -17.56 5.52 -33.09
N THR A 144 -17.67 4.74 -32.02
CA THR A 144 -18.41 5.13 -30.81
C THR A 144 -17.63 6.18 -30.01
N GLN A 145 -18.25 6.73 -28.96
CA GLN A 145 -17.57 7.56 -27.97
C GLN A 145 -16.32 6.88 -27.37
N LEU A 146 -16.40 5.59 -27.03
CA LEU A 146 -15.26 4.82 -26.51
C LEU A 146 -14.21 4.52 -27.59
N GLY A 147 -14.65 4.31 -28.83
CA GLY A 147 -13.76 4.16 -29.99
C GLY A 147 -12.86 5.39 -30.23
N ASP A 148 -13.35 6.60 -29.93
CA ASP A 148 -12.53 7.82 -29.93
C ASP A 148 -11.50 7.83 -28.78
N VAL A 149 -11.89 7.44 -27.56
CA VAL A 149 -10.96 7.32 -26.40
C VAL A 149 -9.81 6.37 -26.72
N LEU A 150 -10.12 5.23 -27.32
CA LEU A 150 -9.16 4.19 -27.67
C LEU A 150 -8.25 4.61 -28.84
N ALA A 151 -8.80 5.27 -29.87
CA ALA A 151 -7.97 5.80 -30.95
C ALA A 151 -6.97 6.85 -30.45
N ALA A 152 -7.38 7.71 -29.51
CA ALA A 152 -6.47 8.63 -28.83
C ALA A 152 -5.44 7.91 -27.95
N THR A 153 -5.85 6.86 -27.21
CA THR A 153 -4.96 6.09 -26.32
C THR A 153 -3.92 5.32 -27.12
N ASN A 154 -4.30 4.67 -28.22
CA ASN A 154 -3.36 4.03 -29.16
C ASN A 154 -2.39 5.04 -29.78
N GLY A 155 -2.77 6.32 -29.88
CA GLY A 155 -1.89 7.41 -30.27
C GLY A 155 -0.80 7.75 -29.24
N LEU A 156 -0.93 7.35 -27.97
CA LEU A 156 0.15 7.46 -26.98
C LEU A 156 1.31 6.50 -27.27
N GLU A 157 1.04 5.35 -27.91
CA GLU A 157 2.08 4.35 -28.22
C GLU A 157 3.15 4.87 -29.20
N ALA A 158 2.86 5.95 -29.94
CA ALA A 158 3.87 6.68 -30.72
C ALA A 158 5.00 7.28 -29.85
N TYR A 159 4.73 7.55 -28.57
CA TYR A 159 5.69 8.12 -27.61
C TYR A 159 6.29 7.06 -26.68
N TRP A 160 6.00 5.76 -26.89
CA TRP A 160 6.43 4.68 -25.98
C TRP A 160 7.91 4.28 -26.17
N GLY A 161 8.71 4.52 -25.15
CA GLY A 161 10.11 4.13 -25.11
C GLY A 161 10.30 2.65 -24.80
N ASN A 162 10.67 1.88 -25.82
CA ASN A 162 10.90 0.43 -25.69
C ASN A 162 12.05 0.07 -24.74
N SER A 163 13.01 0.98 -24.50
CA SER A 163 14.13 0.77 -23.56
C SER A 163 13.85 1.31 -22.16
N SER A 164 13.19 2.47 -22.05
CA SER A 164 12.88 3.15 -20.80
C SER A 164 11.66 2.56 -20.07
N LYS A 165 10.71 1.99 -20.84
CA LYS A 165 9.36 1.61 -20.39
C LYS A 165 8.57 2.79 -19.83
N LEU A 166 8.75 3.95 -20.45
CA LEU A 166 8.04 5.21 -20.19
C LEU A 166 7.44 5.73 -21.49
N TYR A 167 6.57 6.73 -21.40
CA TYR A 167 6.18 7.54 -22.55
C TYR A 167 7.12 8.75 -22.65
N ASP A 168 8.29 8.54 -23.25
CA ASP A 168 9.42 9.48 -23.31
C ASP A 168 10.07 9.62 -24.70
N THR A 169 9.53 8.95 -25.72
CA THR A 169 10.09 8.93 -27.08
C THR A 169 9.47 10.03 -27.97
N ASP A 170 10.31 10.70 -28.78
CA ASP A 170 9.85 11.57 -29.87
C ASP A 170 9.59 10.74 -31.16
N PRO A 171 8.33 10.59 -31.62
CA PRO A 171 8.03 9.88 -32.86
C PRO A 171 8.48 10.60 -34.13
N THR A 172 8.90 11.87 -34.07
CA THR A 172 9.37 12.59 -35.27
C THR A 172 10.81 12.23 -35.63
N GLY A 173 11.64 11.85 -34.65
CA GLY A 173 13.07 11.60 -34.84
C GLY A 173 13.87 12.83 -35.29
N THR A 174 13.27 14.02 -35.22
CA THR A 174 13.90 15.28 -35.65
C THR A 174 14.45 16.10 -34.49
N GLN A 175 14.09 15.76 -33.25
CA GLN A 175 14.53 16.47 -32.05
C GLN A 175 15.68 15.75 -31.35
N PRO A 176 16.61 16.47 -30.70
CA PRO A 176 17.68 15.85 -29.94
C PRO A 176 17.12 15.04 -28.76
N THR A 177 17.68 13.85 -28.56
CA THR A 177 17.29 12.93 -27.49
C THR A 177 17.36 13.63 -26.13
N ASN A 178 16.34 13.39 -25.30
CA ASN A 178 16.18 13.95 -23.94
C ASN A 178 15.93 15.47 -23.86
N ALA A 179 15.77 16.19 -24.98
CA ALA A 179 15.65 17.65 -24.99
C ALA A 179 14.21 18.21 -24.92
N TRP A 180 13.19 17.33 -24.78
CA TRP A 180 11.78 17.71 -24.85
C TRP A 180 10.95 16.99 -23.78
N ILE A 181 10.66 15.69 -23.97
CA ILE A 181 9.77 14.98 -23.04
C ILE A 181 10.42 14.81 -21.66
N LYS A 182 9.81 15.46 -20.65
CA LYS A 182 10.21 15.34 -19.25
C LYS A 182 9.57 14.11 -18.60
N TRP A 183 10.22 13.61 -17.56
CA TRP A 183 9.81 12.40 -16.83
C TRP A 183 8.37 12.47 -16.29
N TRP A 184 7.91 13.61 -15.73
CA TRP A 184 6.52 13.77 -15.31
C TRP A 184 5.48 13.74 -16.44
N HIS A 185 5.83 14.02 -17.70
CA HIS A 185 4.89 13.82 -18.82
C HIS A 185 4.47 12.35 -18.92
N SER A 186 5.37 11.40 -18.61
CA SER A 186 5.02 9.98 -18.53
C SER A 186 4.16 9.65 -17.31
N ALA A 187 4.22 10.43 -16.23
CA ALA A 187 3.31 10.27 -15.09
C ALA A 187 1.88 10.67 -15.47
N VAL A 188 1.71 11.84 -16.11
CA VAL A 188 0.38 12.27 -16.59
C VAL A 188 -0.14 11.34 -17.69
N ALA A 189 0.73 10.79 -18.54
CA ALA A 189 0.35 9.72 -19.48
C ALA A 189 -0.10 8.44 -18.78
N THR A 190 0.51 8.09 -17.63
CA THR A 190 0.09 6.94 -16.80
C THR A 190 -1.29 7.18 -16.18
N SER A 191 -1.58 8.39 -15.66
CA SER A 191 -2.94 8.77 -15.24
C SER A 191 -3.95 8.82 -16.40
N ALA A 192 -3.53 9.21 -17.61
CA ALA A 192 -4.40 9.20 -18.79
C ALA A 192 -4.74 7.76 -19.21
N LEU A 193 -3.77 6.85 -19.14
CA LEU A 193 -3.97 5.43 -19.39
C LEU A 193 -4.92 4.80 -18.34
N ALA A 194 -4.77 5.17 -17.06
CA ALA A 194 -5.71 4.80 -16.01
C ALA A 194 -7.14 5.36 -16.28
N ALA A 195 -7.26 6.60 -16.75
CA ALA A 195 -8.55 7.15 -17.17
C ALA A 195 -9.17 6.34 -18.34
N THR A 196 -8.38 5.89 -19.31
CA THR A 196 -8.86 4.97 -20.37
C THR A 196 -9.39 3.65 -19.80
N VAL A 197 -8.70 3.02 -18.84
CA VAL A 197 -9.19 1.79 -18.19
C VAL A 197 -10.52 2.04 -17.48
N ARG A 198 -10.66 3.16 -16.74
CA ARG A 198 -11.93 3.54 -16.06
C ARG A 198 -13.09 3.67 -17.06
N ALA A 199 -12.86 4.29 -18.22
CA ALA A 199 -13.87 4.51 -19.25
C ALA A 199 -14.23 3.25 -20.06
N THR A 200 -13.22 2.51 -20.55
CA THR A 200 -13.39 1.40 -21.52
C THR A 200 -13.57 0.02 -20.88
N ARG A 201 -13.13 -0.13 -19.63
CA ARG A 201 -12.93 -1.44 -18.98
C ARG A 201 -12.12 -2.39 -19.87
N ASP A 202 -11.03 -1.88 -20.44
CA ASP A 202 -10.00 -2.66 -21.13
C ASP A 202 -8.82 -2.91 -20.19
N GLU A 203 -8.77 -4.14 -19.67
CA GLU A 203 -7.76 -4.58 -18.70
C GLU A 203 -6.38 -4.80 -19.34
N SER A 204 -6.25 -4.80 -20.68
CA SER A 204 -4.95 -4.99 -21.34
C SER A 204 -3.96 -3.88 -20.96
N TYR A 205 -4.45 -2.66 -20.73
CA TYR A 205 -3.66 -1.53 -20.27
C TYR A 205 -3.20 -1.66 -18.80
N LEU A 206 -3.81 -2.51 -17.96
CA LEU A 206 -3.31 -2.77 -16.59
C LEU A 206 -1.90 -3.39 -16.61
N THR A 207 -1.63 -4.26 -17.59
CA THR A 207 -0.29 -4.86 -17.79
C THR A 207 0.74 -3.80 -18.22
N LYS A 208 0.29 -2.75 -18.92
CA LYS A 208 1.11 -1.61 -19.33
C LYS A 208 1.44 -0.70 -18.14
N LEU A 209 0.45 -0.39 -17.29
CA LEU A 209 0.65 0.33 -16.02
C LEU A 209 1.65 -0.41 -15.11
N ASP A 210 1.51 -1.73 -14.97
CA ASP A 210 2.44 -2.56 -14.19
C ASP A 210 3.86 -2.57 -14.78
N THR A 211 3.98 -2.65 -16.11
CA THR A 211 5.26 -2.58 -16.81
C THR A 211 5.98 -1.25 -16.56
N ILE A 212 5.25 -0.13 -16.55
CA ILE A 212 5.78 1.20 -16.21
C ILE A 212 6.29 1.19 -14.76
N PHE A 213 5.51 0.66 -13.82
CA PHE A 213 5.87 0.60 -12.40
C PHE A 213 7.12 -0.24 -12.15
N GLU A 214 7.10 -1.52 -12.52
CA GLU A 214 8.17 -2.48 -12.21
C GLU A 214 9.51 -2.10 -12.85
N SER A 215 9.48 -1.49 -14.04
CA SER A 215 10.69 -1.09 -14.77
C SER A 215 11.35 0.18 -14.23
N ASN A 216 10.64 1.00 -13.45
CA ASN A 216 11.10 2.34 -13.07
C ASN A 216 11.23 2.56 -11.55
N LYS A 217 10.50 1.82 -10.70
CA LYS A 217 10.43 1.99 -9.22
C LYS A 217 11.74 1.87 -8.41
N ASN A 218 12.87 1.64 -9.07
CA ASN A 218 14.19 1.40 -8.49
C ASN A 218 15.29 2.23 -9.17
N LYS A 219 14.92 3.17 -10.06
CA LYS A 219 15.87 4.05 -10.74
C LYS A 219 16.39 5.13 -9.79
N ASP A 220 17.18 6.05 -10.32
CA ASP A 220 17.68 7.21 -9.57
C ASP A 220 17.80 8.39 -10.55
N GLU A 221 16.69 8.73 -11.22
CA GLU A 221 16.64 9.69 -12.33
C GLU A 221 17.03 11.11 -11.85
N SER A 222 16.99 11.37 -10.54
CA SER A 222 17.32 12.65 -9.90
C SER A 222 18.54 12.67 -8.97
N GLY A 223 19.17 11.52 -8.69
CA GLY A 223 20.32 11.44 -7.76
C GLY A 223 19.94 11.58 -6.28
N ILE A 224 18.71 11.24 -5.91
CA ILE A 224 18.17 11.31 -4.54
C ILE A 224 18.09 9.94 -3.84
N GLY A 225 18.60 8.89 -4.49
CA GLY A 225 18.75 7.56 -3.92
C GLY A 225 17.57 6.64 -4.22
N LYS A 226 17.77 5.71 -5.17
CA LYS A 226 16.85 4.58 -5.49
C LYS A 226 15.37 4.94 -5.35
N ASP A 227 14.89 5.77 -6.26
CA ASP A 227 13.61 6.45 -6.13
C ASP A 227 12.39 5.57 -6.47
N THR A 228 11.52 5.40 -5.48
CA THR A 228 10.15 4.93 -5.68
C THR A 228 9.31 6.06 -6.28
N PHE A 229 9.65 6.48 -7.51
CA PHE A 229 9.04 7.61 -8.23
C PHE A 229 9.05 8.94 -7.45
N ARG A 230 10.24 9.31 -6.97
CA ARG A 230 10.54 10.61 -6.37
C ARG A 230 11.46 11.39 -7.30
N ASN A 231 11.43 12.71 -7.21
CA ASN A 231 12.25 13.61 -8.00
C ASN A 231 12.59 14.84 -7.15
N LYS A 232 13.70 15.52 -7.48
CA LYS A 232 14.04 16.79 -6.84
C LYS A 232 13.03 17.92 -7.15
N TYR A 233 12.26 17.79 -8.23
CA TYR A 233 11.00 18.53 -8.44
C TYR A 233 9.86 17.84 -7.66
N ILE A 234 9.19 18.62 -6.80
CA ILE A 234 8.19 18.13 -5.86
C ILE A 234 6.85 17.88 -6.58
N ASP A 235 6.54 18.67 -7.60
CA ASP A 235 5.47 18.43 -8.57
C ASP A 235 5.69 17.18 -9.41
N ASP A 236 6.89 16.93 -9.98
CA ASP A 236 7.22 15.66 -10.65
C ASP A 236 6.91 14.44 -9.76
N THR A 237 7.21 14.55 -8.45
CA THR A 237 6.90 13.52 -7.45
C THR A 237 5.38 13.37 -7.22
N GLY A 238 4.65 14.49 -7.12
CA GLY A 238 3.20 14.50 -6.95
C GLY A 238 2.43 13.92 -8.14
N TRP A 239 2.91 14.14 -9.37
CA TRP A 239 2.30 13.56 -10.56
C TRP A 239 2.35 12.03 -10.56
N TRP A 240 3.49 11.43 -10.19
CA TRP A 240 3.59 9.98 -10.05
C TRP A 240 2.78 9.46 -8.86
N ALA A 241 2.73 10.18 -7.73
CA ALA A 241 1.88 9.79 -6.61
C ALA A 241 0.40 9.66 -7.04
N MET A 242 -0.12 10.62 -7.81
CA MET A 242 -1.48 10.52 -8.37
C MET A 242 -1.63 9.39 -9.39
N ALA A 243 -0.66 9.17 -10.27
CA ALA A 243 -0.69 8.04 -11.21
C ALA A 243 -0.73 6.67 -10.49
N TRP A 244 -0.07 6.55 -9.33
CA TRP A 244 -0.11 5.34 -8.52
C TRP A 244 -1.36 5.22 -7.63
N ILE A 245 -1.99 6.33 -7.22
CA ILE A 245 -3.34 6.30 -6.64
C ILE A 245 -4.38 5.85 -7.68
N ASP A 246 -4.33 6.42 -8.89
CA ASP A 246 -5.19 6.01 -10.01
C ASP A 246 -5.01 4.51 -10.34
N THR A 247 -3.77 4.02 -10.32
CA THR A 247 -3.45 2.60 -10.57
C THR A 247 -3.82 1.68 -9.40
N TYR A 248 -3.70 2.14 -8.14
CA TYR A 248 -4.17 1.40 -6.96
C TYR A 248 -5.68 1.19 -7.03
N ARG A 249 -6.45 2.25 -7.27
CA ARG A 249 -7.92 2.21 -7.43
C ARG A 249 -8.38 1.33 -8.61
N LEU A 250 -7.48 1.01 -9.54
CA LEU A 250 -7.70 0.09 -10.67
C LEU A 250 -7.19 -1.34 -10.45
N THR A 251 -6.62 -1.67 -9.29
CA THR A 251 -5.97 -2.99 -9.07
C THR A 251 -6.07 -3.55 -7.66
N GLY A 252 -6.37 -2.72 -6.65
CA GLY A 252 -6.28 -3.08 -5.23
C GLY A 252 -4.87 -3.50 -4.78
N ASN A 253 -3.81 -3.19 -5.56
CA ASN A 253 -2.46 -3.69 -5.29
C ASN A 253 -1.64 -2.67 -4.51
N GLU A 254 -1.44 -2.96 -3.22
CA GLU A 254 -0.78 -2.10 -2.22
C GLU A 254 0.59 -1.54 -2.63
N LYS A 255 1.30 -2.15 -3.58
CA LYS A 255 2.60 -1.62 -4.06
C LYS A 255 2.48 -0.22 -4.66
N TYR A 256 1.35 0.10 -5.30
CA TYR A 256 1.09 1.41 -5.87
C TYR A 256 0.75 2.44 -4.78
N LEU A 257 -0.11 2.05 -3.82
CA LEU A 257 -0.44 2.90 -2.67
C LEU A 257 0.79 3.18 -1.79
N THR A 258 1.66 2.18 -1.61
CA THR A 258 2.97 2.31 -0.94
C THR A 258 3.88 3.31 -1.65
N ALA A 259 3.89 3.32 -2.99
CA ALA A 259 4.65 4.29 -3.77
C ALA A 259 4.10 5.72 -3.62
N ALA A 260 2.78 5.90 -3.72
CA ALA A 260 2.12 7.19 -3.47
C ALA A 260 2.35 7.70 -2.04
N THR A 261 2.27 6.82 -1.04
CA THR A 261 2.60 7.10 0.37
C THR A 261 4.05 7.57 0.53
N THR A 262 5.00 6.88 -0.12
CA THR A 262 6.43 7.22 -0.10
C THR A 262 6.70 8.58 -0.77
N ALA A 263 6.03 8.85 -1.89
CA ALA A 263 6.09 10.12 -2.60
C ALA A 263 5.52 11.27 -1.75
N ALA A 264 4.34 11.10 -1.14
CA ALA A 264 3.72 12.09 -0.27
C ALA A 264 4.52 12.37 1.01
N GLN A 265 5.17 11.35 1.58
CA GLN A 265 6.12 11.53 2.68
C GLN A 265 7.32 12.38 2.25
N PHE A 266 7.89 12.13 1.07
CA PHE A 266 8.97 12.94 0.51
C PHE A 266 8.54 14.38 0.19
N MET A 267 7.36 14.62 -0.39
CA MET A 267 6.83 15.98 -0.59
C MET A 267 6.75 16.73 0.75
N SER A 268 6.33 16.05 1.83
CA SER A 268 6.21 16.64 3.16
C SER A 268 7.54 16.95 3.86
N THR A 269 8.70 16.49 3.36
CA THR A 269 10.01 16.85 3.92
C THR A 269 10.59 18.16 3.39
N TYR A 270 9.90 18.83 2.45
CA TYR A 270 10.31 20.13 1.90
C TYR A 270 9.25 21.23 2.16
N PRO A 271 8.95 21.55 3.43
CA PRO A 271 8.09 22.67 3.76
C PRO A 271 8.78 24.00 3.40
N GLY A 272 8.02 24.95 2.85
CA GLY A 272 8.53 26.28 2.52
C GLY A 272 8.40 27.28 3.67
N THR A 273 9.11 28.41 3.60
CA THR A 273 9.14 29.44 4.66
C THR A 273 7.77 30.07 4.94
N CYS A 274 6.96 30.24 3.90
CA CYS A 274 5.57 30.73 4.01
C CYS A 274 4.53 29.62 4.29
N GLY A 275 4.95 28.41 4.68
CA GLY A 275 4.10 27.22 4.79
C GLY A 275 3.90 26.49 3.46
N GLY A 276 3.10 25.42 3.44
CA GLY A 276 2.95 24.55 2.27
C GLY A 276 4.26 23.84 1.89
N VAL A 277 4.29 23.21 0.71
CA VAL A 277 5.48 22.56 0.14
C VAL A 277 6.19 23.42 -0.89
N LEU A 278 7.50 23.25 -1.03
CA LEU A 278 8.32 23.89 -2.06
C LEU A 278 8.08 23.26 -3.45
N TRP A 279 8.49 23.99 -4.50
CA TRP A 279 8.47 23.49 -5.88
C TRP A 279 9.59 22.47 -6.18
N HIS A 280 10.80 22.73 -5.67
CA HIS A 280 11.99 21.90 -5.87
C HIS A 280 12.81 21.88 -4.57
N THR A 281 13.62 20.84 -4.33
CA THR A 281 14.27 20.55 -3.04
C THR A 281 15.24 21.62 -2.50
N ASP A 282 15.63 22.58 -3.33
CA ASP A 282 16.49 23.73 -2.99
C ASP A 282 15.85 25.10 -3.30
N ALA A 283 14.59 25.13 -3.73
CA ALA A 283 13.93 26.34 -4.23
C ALA A 283 13.34 27.21 -3.12
N THR A 284 13.21 28.51 -3.42
CA THR A 284 12.52 29.51 -2.59
C THR A 284 11.17 29.91 -3.22
N TYR A 285 10.48 28.95 -3.83
CA TYR A 285 9.20 29.16 -4.51
C TYR A 285 8.18 28.08 -4.11
N HIS A 286 6.97 28.51 -3.80
CA HIS A 286 5.85 27.65 -3.41
C HIS A 286 4.88 27.57 -4.60
N ALA A 287 5.16 26.68 -5.56
CA ALA A 287 4.31 26.55 -6.74
C ALA A 287 2.92 26.01 -6.37
N ALA A 288 1.89 26.58 -6.99
CA ALA A 288 0.50 26.18 -6.84
C ALA A 288 0.29 24.72 -7.23
N ILE A 289 1.04 24.22 -8.23
CA ILE A 289 0.96 22.84 -8.70
C ILE A 289 1.45 21.84 -7.64
N SER A 290 2.64 22.02 -7.08
CA SER A 290 3.20 21.13 -6.03
C SER A 290 2.29 21.09 -4.81
N ASN A 291 1.68 22.23 -4.46
CA ASN A 291 0.78 22.36 -3.32
C ASN A 291 -0.62 21.79 -3.57
N GLY A 292 -1.12 21.86 -4.80
CA GLY A 292 -2.39 21.26 -5.21
C GLY A 292 -2.28 19.73 -5.31
N LEU A 293 -1.19 19.24 -5.92
CA LEU A 293 -0.87 17.81 -5.95
C LEU A 293 -0.70 17.25 -4.52
N TYR A 294 0.01 17.95 -3.63
CA TYR A 294 0.16 17.48 -2.24
C TYR A 294 -1.17 17.43 -1.49
N LEU A 295 -2.09 18.38 -1.72
CA LEU A 295 -3.45 18.34 -1.17
C LEU A 295 -4.25 17.15 -1.72
N GLN A 296 -4.22 16.94 -3.05
CA GLN A 296 -4.93 15.85 -3.72
C GLN A 296 -4.44 14.49 -3.21
N VAL A 297 -3.11 14.29 -3.21
CA VAL A 297 -2.46 13.05 -2.76
C VAL A 297 -2.71 12.80 -1.27
N ALA A 298 -2.58 13.80 -0.40
CA ALA A 298 -2.83 13.62 1.04
C ALA A 298 -4.32 13.31 1.33
N SER A 299 -5.25 13.90 0.58
CA SER A 299 -6.68 13.62 0.72
C SER A 299 -7.02 12.21 0.27
N ALA A 300 -6.58 11.83 -0.94
CA ALA A 300 -6.77 10.48 -1.47
C ALA A 300 -6.13 9.41 -0.58
N LEU A 301 -4.91 9.63 -0.08
CA LEU A 301 -4.27 8.71 0.87
C LEU A 301 -5.07 8.51 2.15
N TYR A 302 -5.80 9.52 2.65
CA TYR A 302 -6.74 9.29 3.74
C TYR A 302 -7.94 8.46 3.28
N SER A 303 -8.55 8.76 2.14
CA SER A 303 -9.70 8.00 1.61
C SER A 303 -9.37 6.51 1.40
N GLU A 304 -8.16 6.17 0.95
CA GLU A 304 -7.76 4.77 0.75
C GLU A 304 -7.31 4.06 2.05
N THR A 305 -6.83 4.77 3.08
CA THR A 305 -6.17 4.15 4.26
C THR A 305 -6.82 4.44 5.61
N GLY A 306 -7.66 5.47 5.74
CA GLY A 306 -8.15 5.97 7.02
C GLY A 306 -7.07 6.45 8.01
N ASP A 307 -5.78 6.52 7.63
CA ASP A 307 -4.71 6.96 8.53
C ASP A 307 -4.82 8.47 8.80
N GLN A 308 -5.15 8.81 10.04
CA GLN A 308 -5.37 10.18 10.50
C GLN A 308 -4.16 11.10 10.29
N LEU A 309 -2.94 10.58 10.10
CA LEU A 309 -1.79 11.35 9.62
C LEU A 309 -2.10 12.07 8.29
N TRP A 310 -2.74 11.38 7.35
CA TRP A 310 -3.10 11.93 6.04
C TRP A 310 -4.27 12.91 6.13
N LYS A 311 -5.28 12.66 6.98
CA LYS A 311 -6.35 13.64 7.29
C LYS A 311 -5.77 14.96 7.82
N ASN A 312 -4.92 14.86 8.83
CA ASN A 312 -4.30 16.03 9.46
C ASN A 312 -3.43 16.81 8.45
N ARG A 313 -2.71 16.11 7.57
CA ARG A 313 -1.92 16.70 6.48
C ARG A 313 -2.79 17.37 5.43
N ALA A 314 -3.86 16.72 4.96
CA ALA A 314 -4.81 17.28 4.00
C ALA A 314 -5.50 18.54 4.56
N GLN A 315 -5.98 18.49 5.80
CA GLN A 315 -6.58 19.65 6.49
C GLN A 315 -5.59 20.81 6.65
N THR A 316 -4.35 20.55 7.08
CA THR A 316 -3.30 21.57 7.18
C THR A 316 -2.98 22.18 5.82
N GLN A 317 -2.87 21.35 4.78
CA GLN A 317 -2.54 21.78 3.42
C GLN A 317 -3.67 22.58 2.77
N TRP A 318 -4.94 22.20 3.00
CA TRP A 318 -6.09 22.96 2.53
C TRP A 318 -6.17 24.32 3.22
N GLN A 319 -6.04 24.35 4.55
CA GLN A 319 -5.98 25.60 5.32
C GLN A 319 -4.87 26.52 4.83
N TRP A 320 -3.69 25.99 4.50
CA TRP A 320 -2.63 26.77 3.87
C TRP A 320 -3.05 27.28 2.48
N TYR A 321 -3.53 26.41 1.60
CA TYR A 321 -3.86 26.76 0.21
C TYR A 321 -4.94 27.84 0.15
N ALA A 322 -6.02 27.72 0.94
CA ALA A 322 -7.09 28.69 1.02
C ALA A 322 -6.62 30.08 1.51
N ASN A 323 -5.69 30.13 2.46
CA ASN A 323 -5.18 31.39 3.03
C ASN A 323 -3.95 31.96 2.32
N SER A 324 -3.32 31.19 1.42
CA SER A 324 -2.10 31.57 0.69
C SER A 324 -2.26 32.76 -0.27
N GLY A 325 -3.51 33.08 -0.66
CA GLY A 325 -3.82 34.02 -1.73
C GLY A 325 -3.66 33.45 -3.16
N LEU A 326 -3.32 32.15 -3.31
CA LEU A 326 -3.23 31.49 -4.62
C LEU A 326 -4.57 31.50 -5.37
N ILE A 327 -5.69 31.41 -4.64
CA ILE A 327 -7.04 31.64 -5.18
C ILE A 327 -7.29 33.15 -5.12
N THR A 328 -7.37 33.80 -6.28
CA THR A 328 -7.67 35.24 -6.35
C THR A 328 -9.11 35.54 -5.96
N ALA A 329 -9.38 36.77 -5.53
CA ALA A 329 -10.73 37.26 -5.27
C ALA A 329 -11.69 37.23 -6.48
N ASP A 330 -11.17 37.01 -7.70
CA ASP A 330 -11.97 36.79 -8.91
C ASP A 330 -12.03 35.32 -9.37
N GLY A 331 -11.58 34.37 -8.54
CA GLY A 331 -11.74 32.92 -8.75
C GLY A 331 -10.65 32.23 -9.60
N ARG A 332 -9.50 32.86 -9.85
CA ARG A 332 -8.38 32.23 -10.59
C ARG A 332 -7.35 31.65 -9.63
N VAL A 333 -6.74 30.52 -9.98
CA VAL A 333 -5.53 30.03 -9.33
C VAL A 333 -4.30 30.64 -10.03
N VAL A 334 -3.52 31.45 -9.31
CA VAL A 334 -2.22 31.98 -9.76
C VAL A 334 -1.09 30.98 -9.49
N ASP A 335 0.08 31.18 -10.12
CA ASP A 335 1.12 30.16 -10.22
C ASP A 335 1.88 29.82 -8.94
N GLY A 336 2.04 30.74 -7.99
CA GLY A 336 2.77 30.42 -6.76
C GLY A 336 2.88 31.56 -5.73
N VAL A 337 3.46 31.23 -4.57
CA VAL A 337 3.78 32.18 -3.50
C VAL A 337 5.30 32.42 -3.45
N SER A 338 5.69 33.69 -3.36
CA SER A 338 7.08 34.11 -3.19
C SER A 338 7.53 33.93 -1.74
N ALA A 339 8.61 33.17 -1.51
CA ALA A 339 9.13 32.90 -0.16
C ALA A 339 9.74 34.12 0.55
N SER A 340 9.98 35.23 -0.16
CA SER A 340 10.61 36.45 0.39
C SER A 340 9.64 37.38 1.13
N ASN A 341 8.34 37.29 0.82
CA ASN A 341 7.30 38.21 1.31
C ASN A 341 5.92 37.54 1.48
N CYS A 342 5.81 36.24 1.20
CA CYS A 342 4.59 35.44 1.29
C CYS A 342 3.39 35.96 0.47
N THR A 343 3.63 36.69 -0.62
CA THR A 343 2.56 37.10 -1.55
C THR A 343 2.40 36.10 -2.70
N ALA A 344 1.16 35.68 -2.96
CA ALA A 344 0.79 34.93 -4.16
C ALA A 344 0.86 35.81 -5.43
N GLY A 345 1.16 35.19 -6.58
CA GLY A 345 1.18 35.84 -7.88
C GLY A 345 1.69 34.92 -9.00
N GLY A 346 2.21 35.53 -10.06
CA GLY A 346 2.75 34.81 -11.22
C GLY A 346 1.74 34.61 -12.34
N GLY A 347 1.94 33.55 -13.13
CA GLY A 347 1.06 33.19 -14.24
C GLY A 347 -0.33 32.69 -13.78
N VAL A 348 -1.22 32.48 -14.76
CA VAL A 348 -2.47 31.75 -14.56
C VAL A 348 -2.53 30.71 -15.67
N TYR A 349 -2.59 29.44 -15.27
CA TYR A 349 -2.45 28.29 -16.16
C TYR A 349 -3.61 27.30 -15.97
N THR A 350 -4.00 26.59 -17.03
CA THR A 350 -5.17 25.70 -17.01
C THR A 350 -5.05 24.58 -15.96
N TYR A 351 -3.87 23.94 -15.86
CA TYR A 351 -3.62 22.85 -14.92
C TYR A 351 -3.72 23.24 -13.43
N ASN A 352 -3.31 24.46 -13.06
CA ASN A 352 -3.42 24.97 -11.69
C ASN A 352 -4.89 25.12 -11.26
N GLN A 353 -5.80 25.36 -12.20
CA GLN A 353 -7.23 25.34 -11.91
C GLN A 353 -7.68 23.89 -11.67
N GLY A 354 -7.47 23.00 -12.65
CA GLY A 354 -7.98 21.62 -12.60
C GLY A 354 -7.42 20.78 -11.46
N VAL A 355 -6.12 20.86 -11.17
CA VAL A 355 -5.53 20.12 -10.04
C VAL A 355 -6.11 20.59 -8.71
N LEU A 356 -6.42 21.89 -8.55
CA LEU A 356 -7.17 22.36 -7.38
C LEU A 356 -8.60 21.79 -7.36
N LEU A 357 -9.31 21.77 -8.49
CA LEU A 357 -10.67 21.18 -8.54
C LEU A 357 -10.65 19.70 -8.13
N SER A 358 -9.73 18.89 -8.68
CA SER A 358 -9.52 17.51 -8.25
C SER A 358 -9.16 17.39 -6.77
N ALA A 359 -8.25 18.25 -6.27
CA ALA A 359 -7.84 18.25 -4.88
C ALA A 359 -8.99 18.55 -3.91
N LEU A 360 -9.92 19.44 -4.28
CA LEU A 360 -11.09 19.77 -3.47
C LEU A 360 -12.18 18.68 -3.51
N VAL A 361 -12.33 17.97 -4.63
CA VAL A 361 -13.21 16.79 -4.71
C VAL A 361 -12.67 15.65 -3.83
N GLU A 362 -11.38 15.32 -3.94
CA GLU A 362 -10.73 14.33 -3.07
C GLU A 362 -10.78 14.75 -1.59
N TYR A 363 -10.56 16.02 -1.28
CA TYR A 363 -10.64 16.55 0.09
C TYR A 363 -12.05 16.46 0.67
N TYR A 364 -13.08 16.77 -0.14
CA TYR A 364 -14.48 16.59 0.25
C TYR A 364 -14.77 15.13 0.62
N HIS A 365 -14.44 14.17 -0.26
CA HIS A 365 -14.61 12.74 0.04
C HIS A 365 -13.80 12.26 1.26
N ALA A 366 -12.64 12.88 1.53
CA ALA A 366 -11.79 12.56 2.67
C ALA A 366 -12.27 13.17 4.02
N THR A 367 -13.16 14.18 4.00
CA THR A 367 -13.44 15.00 5.19
C THR A 367 -14.92 15.33 5.44
N ASP A 368 -15.82 15.02 4.52
CA ASP A 368 -17.24 15.42 4.51
C ASP A 368 -17.45 16.95 4.49
N ASP A 369 -16.40 17.74 4.25
CA ASP A 369 -16.44 19.20 4.22
C ASP A 369 -17.02 19.72 2.90
N ALA A 370 -18.35 19.68 2.78
CA ALA A 370 -19.07 20.18 1.61
C ALA A 370 -18.82 21.67 1.28
N SER A 371 -18.19 22.46 2.17
CA SER A 371 -17.89 23.86 1.90
C SER A 371 -16.87 24.04 0.77
N VAL A 372 -15.95 23.08 0.59
CA VAL A 372 -14.91 23.18 -0.44
C VAL A 372 -15.48 23.06 -1.85
N LEU A 373 -16.62 22.37 -2.02
CA LEU A 373 -17.30 22.28 -3.32
C LEU A 373 -17.82 23.65 -3.77
N GLY A 374 -18.16 24.56 -2.85
CA GLY A 374 -18.49 25.95 -3.16
C GLY A 374 -17.28 26.76 -3.67
N VAL A 375 -16.09 26.50 -3.12
CA VAL A 375 -14.84 27.11 -3.59
C VAL A 375 -14.43 26.53 -4.94
N ALA A 376 -14.51 25.20 -5.11
CA ALA A 376 -14.25 24.52 -6.36
C ALA A 376 -15.19 25.03 -7.47
N ARG A 377 -16.49 25.20 -7.17
CA ARG A 377 -17.47 25.80 -8.09
C ARG A 377 -17.10 27.23 -8.47
N THR A 378 -16.68 28.06 -7.51
CA THR A 378 -16.21 29.44 -7.77
C THR A 378 -15.00 29.46 -8.72
N VAL A 379 -14.05 28.55 -8.54
CA VAL A 379 -12.88 28.41 -9.43
C VAL A 379 -13.28 27.88 -10.81
N ALA A 380 -14.18 26.92 -10.90
CA ALA A 380 -14.65 26.34 -12.15
C ALA A 380 -15.52 27.30 -12.97
N ASP A 381 -16.42 28.05 -12.34
CA ASP A 381 -17.20 29.13 -12.97
C ASP A 381 -16.27 30.20 -13.56
N ARG A 382 -15.17 30.54 -12.87
CA ARG A 382 -14.17 31.44 -13.43
C ARG A 382 -13.34 30.81 -14.54
N PHE A 383 -12.86 29.60 -14.36
CA PHE A 383 -12.02 28.87 -15.32
C PHE A 383 -12.74 28.72 -16.67
N THR A 384 -14.02 28.34 -16.66
CA THR A 384 -14.83 28.14 -17.88
C THR A 384 -15.25 29.44 -18.59
N THR A 385 -15.15 30.60 -17.91
CA THR A 385 -15.56 31.91 -18.46
C THR A 385 -14.41 32.89 -18.74
N ASN A 386 -13.20 32.66 -18.21
CA ASN A 386 -12.09 33.60 -18.31
C ASN A 386 -11.42 33.61 -19.70
N THR A 387 -11.25 34.78 -20.32
CA THR A 387 -10.67 34.96 -21.67
C THR A 387 -9.13 34.86 -21.74
N GLY A 388 -8.46 34.71 -20.59
CA GLY A 388 -7.06 34.27 -20.53
C GLY A 388 -6.92 32.75 -20.66
N LEU A 389 -7.86 32.00 -20.08
CA LEU A 389 -7.89 30.53 -20.06
C LEU A 389 -8.78 29.91 -21.16
N ASN A 390 -9.46 30.74 -21.94
CA ASN A 390 -10.27 30.36 -23.09
C ASN A 390 -9.98 31.27 -24.28
N THR A 391 -10.29 30.82 -25.49
CA THR A 391 -10.41 31.69 -26.66
C THR A 391 -11.57 32.68 -26.50
N ALA A 392 -11.66 33.68 -27.40
CA ALA A 392 -12.73 34.67 -27.40
C ALA A 392 -14.12 34.01 -27.29
N ALA A 393 -15.07 34.64 -26.58
CA ALA A 393 -16.28 33.99 -26.06
C ALA A 393 -17.15 33.28 -27.11
N SER A 394 -17.13 33.72 -28.37
CA SER A 394 -17.76 33.03 -29.51
C SER A 394 -17.22 31.62 -29.74
N LEU A 395 -15.91 31.41 -29.59
CA LEU A 395 -15.26 30.10 -29.63
C LEU A 395 -15.27 29.43 -28.24
N GLY A 396 -14.86 30.12 -27.18
CA GLY A 396 -14.90 29.60 -25.80
C GLY A 396 -14.26 28.21 -25.64
N VAL A 397 -13.07 28.03 -26.22
CA VAL A 397 -12.28 26.79 -26.20
C VAL A 397 -11.08 26.97 -25.26
N MET A 398 -10.80 25.96 -24.44
CA MET A 398 -9.75 25.97 -23.42
C MET A 398 -8.36 26.20 -24.04
N ARG A 399 -7.60 27.11 -23.43
CA ARG A 399 -6.23 27.43 -23.83
C ARG A 399 -5.39 27.87 -22.64
N ASP A 400 -4.08 27.72 -22.77
CA ASP A 400 -3.13 28.52 -21.97
C ASP A 400 -2.75 29.83 -22.68
N SER A 401 -2.21 30.77 -21.91
CA SER A 401 -1.86 32.12 -22.39
C SER A 401 -0.83 32.12 -23.53
N CYS A 402 0.06 31.12 -23.53
CA CYS A 402 1.07 30.94 -24.57
C CYS A 402 0.47 30.51 -25.94
N GLU A 403 -0.73 29.91 -25.98
CA GLU A 403 -1.30 29.42 -27.23
C GLU A 403 -1.84 30.52 -28.17
N SER A 404 -1.93 31.78 -27.71
CA SER A 404 -2.39 32.91 -28.53
C SER A 404 -1.33 33.50 -29.48
N GLY A 405 -0.07 33.04 -29.42
CA GLY A 405 0.99 33.50 -30.33
C GLY A 405 1.05 32.71 -31.64
N THR A 406 1.23 33.40 -32.77
CA THR A 406 1.52 32.76 -34.08
C THR A 406 2.99 32.33 -34.23
N GLY A 407 3.86 32.71 -33.29
CA GLY A 407 5.24 32.24 -33.17
C GLY A 407 6.04 33.04 -32.13
N GLY A 408 7.22 32.55 -31.74
CA GLY A 408 8.24 33.35 -31.05
C GLY A 408 8.36 33.22 -29.52
N GLY A 409 7.51 32.43 -28.84
CA GLY A 409 7.61 32.19 -27.40
C GLY A 409 8.82 31.34 -27.00
N ASN A 410 10.01 31.96 -26.92
CA ASN A 410 11.32 31.29 -26.70
C ASN A 410 11.53 30.08 -27.64
N GLY A 411 11.01 30.17 -28.87
CA GLY A 411 10.42 29.08 -29.65
C GLY A 411 11.32 27.90 -30.04
N GLN A 412 11.75 27.11 -29.06
CA GLN A 412 12.40 25.82 -29.25
C GLN A 412 11.45 24.91 -30.04
N TYR A 413 11.88 24.56 -31.26
CA TYR A 413 11.18 23.67 -32.21
C TYR A 413 9.78 24.15 -32.67
N GLY A 414 9.48 25.44 -32.50
CA GLY A 414 8.36 26.11 -33.16
C GLY A 414 6.97 25.88 -32.57
N TYR A 415 6.86 25.45 -31.31
CA TYR A 415 5.64 25.66 -30.52
C TYR A 415 5.56 27.12 -30.02
N PRO A 416 4.35 27.66 -29.75
CA PRO A 416 4.19 28.97 -29.12
C PRO A 416 4.25 28.90 -27.58
N CYS A 417 4.11 27.70 -27.01
CA CYS A 417 4.29 27.39 -25.59
C CYS A 417 5.66 26.78 -25.31
N SER A 418 6.11 26.93 -24.06
CA SER A 418 7.18 26.10 -23.51
C SER A 418 6.78 24.61 -23.53
N ASN A 419 7.79 23.74 -23.47
CA ASN A 419 7.67 22.28 -23.48
C ASN A 419 6.53 21.69 -22.61
N ASP A 420 6.31 22.29 -21.45
CA ASP A 420 5.42 21.78 -20.40
C ASP A 420 3.95 22.14 -20.65
N GLY A 421 3.71 23.33 -21.22
CA GLY A 421 2.38 23.90 -21.46
C GLY A 421 1.40 23.00 -22.23
N PRO A 422 1.81 22.29 -23.29
CA PRO A 422 1.00 21.28 -23.97
C PRO A 422 0.31 20.25 -23.09
N THR A 423 0.92 19.89 -21.95
CA THR A 423 0.39 18.86 -21.04
C THR A 423 -0.71 19.41 -20.14
N PHE A 424 -0.77 20.72 -19.91
CA PHE A 424 -1.59 21.35 -18.86
C PHE A 424 -3.09 21.10 -19.01
N LYS A 425 -3.61 21.07 -20.24
CA LYS A 425 -5.05 20.91 -20.49
C LYS A 425 -5.61 19.54 -20.11
N GLY A 426 -4.78 18.50 -19.96
CA GLY A 426 -5.21 17.19 -19.48
C GLY A 426 -5.71 17.22 -18.04
N PRO A 427 -4.83 17.55 -17.06
CA PRO A 427 -5.23 17.77 -15.66
C PRO A 427 -6.30 18.85 -15.51
N ALA A 428 -6.30 19.88 -16.37
CA ALA A 428 -7.32 20.91 -16.39
C ALA A 428 -8.73 20.36 -16.67
N VAL A 429 -8.87 19.47 -17.68
CA VAL A 429 -10.14 18.80 -17.97
C VAL A 429 -10.47 17.75 -16.91
N ARG A 430 -9.49 17.00 -16.40
CA ARG A 430 -9.69 15.99 -15.34
C ARG A 430 -10.47 16.57 -14.15
N GLY A 431 -9.94 17.63 -13.53
CA GLY A 431 -10.57 18.18 -12.33
C GLY A 431 -11.90 18.88 -12.57
N LEU A 432 -12.10 19.47 -13.76
CA LEU A 432 -13.39 20.03 -14.14
C LEU A 432 -14.45 18.93 -14.35
N ALA A 433 -14.05 17.79 -14.90
CA ALA A 433 -14.92 16.62 -15.06
C ALA A 433 -15.21 15.93 -13.72
N GLU A 434 -14.21 15.76 -12.85
CA GLU A 434 -14.38 15.22 -11.49
C GLU A 434 -15.34 16.09 -10.65
N LEU A 435 -15.20 17.42 -10.68
CA LEU A 435 -16.18 18.33 -10.04
C LEU A 435 -17.57 18.27 -10.68
N ASN A 436 -17.66 18.18 -12.01
CA ASN A 436 -18.94 18.08 -12.73
C ASN A 436 -19.65 16.73 -12.50
N ALA A 437 -18.91 15.68 -12.13
CA ALA A 437 -19.46 14.41 -11.71
C ALA A 437 -20.09 14.51 -10.31
N GLU A 438 -19.43 15.20 -9.37
CA GLU A 438 -19.91 15.39 -8.00
C GLU A 438 -21.08 16.39 -7.90
N LEU A 439 -21.04 17.50 -8.64
CA LEU A 439 -22.14 18.47 -8.64
C LEU A 439 -23.42 17.85 -9.22
N SER A 440 -24.51 17.90 -8.45
CA SER A 440 -25.80 17.30 -8.82
C SER A 440 -26.49 17.99 -10.00
N ASP A 441 -26.19 19.26 -10.25
CA ASP A 441 -26.72 20.05 -11.36
C ASP A 441 -25.82 20.07 -12.61
N LYS A 442 -24.66 19.40 -12.55
CA LYS A 442 -23.74 19.13 -13.68
C LYS A 442 -23.47 20.33 -14.62
N PRO A 443 -23.14 21.52 -14.08
CA PRO A 443 -23.18 22.79 -14.81
C PRO A 443 -22.12 22.92 -15.91
N TYR A 444 -21.03 22.16 -15.86
CA TYR A 444 -19.91 22.23 -16.79
C TYR A 444 -19.99 21.24 -17.95
N THR A 445 -21.00 20.37 -17.97
CA THR A 445 -21.20 19.35 -19.03
C THR A 445 -21.14 19.96 -20.43
N ALA A 446 -21.92 21.01 -20.70
CA ALA A 446 -21.95 21.68 -22.00
C ALA A 446 -20.62 22.40 -22.36
N TYR A 447 -19.80 22.78 -21.36
CA TYR A 447 -18.45 23.30 -21.61
C TYR A 447 -17.49 22.18 -22.00
N LEU A 448 -17.55 21.04 -21.29
CA LEU A 448 -16.73 19.85 -21.53
C LEU A 448 -17.02 19.23 -22.91
N ASP A 449 -18.31 19.08 -23.25
CA ASP A 449 -18.76 18.65 -24.58
C ASP A 449 -18.23 19.57 -25.68
N LYS A 450 -18.26 20.89 -25.46
CA LYS A 450 -17.71 21.88 -26.40
C LYS A 450 -16.21 21.68 -26.60
N GLN A 451 -15.43 21.44 -25.54
CA GLN A 451 -13.99 21.15 -25.67
C GLN A 451 -13.76 19.89 -26.50
N ARG A 452 -14.51 18.82 -26.21
CA ARG A 452 -14.47 17.55 -26.92
C ARG A 452 -14.80 17.69 -28.40
N THR A 453 -15.94 18.29 -28.75
CA THR A 453 -16.33 18.53 -30.15
C THR A 453 -15.30 19.37 -30.89
N SER A 454 -14.72 20.39 -30.23
CA SER A 454 -13.68 21.23 -30.83
C SER A 454 -12.38 20.45 -31.08
N ALA A 455 -11.90 19.69 -30.09
CA ALA A 455 -10.68 18.88 -30.22
C ALA A 455 -10.82 17.81 -31.32
N LEU A 456 -11.93 17.07 -31.35
CA LEU A 456 -12.21 16.06 -32.38
C LEU A 456 -12.33 16.66 -33.80
N LYS A 457 -12.70 17.94 -33.93
CA LYS A 457 -12.88 18.63 -35.21
C LYS A 457 -11.63 19.37 -35.70
N TYR A 458 -10.84 19.93 -34.79
CA TYR A 458 -9.74 20.86 -35.14
C TYR A 458 -8.35 20.38 -34.71
N ALA A 459 -8.23 19.55 -33.68
CA ALA A 459 -6.93 19.07 -33.19
C ALA A 459 -6.58 17.64 -33.66
N ARG A 460 -7.58 16.80 -33.96
CA ARG A 460 -7.41 15.41 -34.38
C ARG A 460 -6.74 15.28 -35.76
N ASN A 461 -5.94 14.23 -35.90
CA ASN A 461 -5.39 13.73 -37.15
C ASN A 461 -5.42 12.19 -37.17
N ALA A 462 -6.43 11.61 -37.82
CA ALA A 462 -6.56 10.16 -38.02
C ALA A 462 -5.84 9.62 -39.29
N THR A 463 -5.03 10.44 -39.98
CA THR A 463 -4.41 10.03 -41.27
C THR A 463 -3.15 9.19 -41.12
N LYS A 464 -2.54 9.11 -39.92
CA LYS A 464 -1.27 8.41 -39.73
C LYS A 464 -1.40 6.89 -39.70
N SER A 465 -2.43 6.34 -39.06
CA SER A 465 -2.73 4.91 -39.13
C SER A 465 -4.20 4.60 -38.77
N PRO A 466 -4.79 3.57 -39.41
CA PRO A 466 -5.91 2.81 -38.86
C PRO A 466 -5.96 2.71 -37.33
N GLY A 467 -6.99 3.28 -36.72
CA GLY A 467 -7.25 3.12 -35.28
C GLY A 467 -6.29 3.85 -34.34
N THR A 468 -5.46 4.77 -34.85
CA THR A 468 -4.66 5.67 -34.01
C THR A 468 -4.87 7.14 -34.43
N ASP A 469 -5.25 7.97 -33.47
CA ASP A 469 -5.39 9.41 -33.65
C ASP A 469 -4.15 10.11 -33.10
N GLN A 470 -3.69 11.18 -33.75
CA GLN A 470 -2.77 12.14 -33.16
C GLN A 470 -3.49 13.47 -32.90
N TYR A 471 -3.15 14.15 -31.79
CA TYR A 471 -3.77 15.42 -31.43
C TYR A 471 -2.76 16.58 -31.38
N GLY A 472 -3.21 17.73 -31.88
CA GLY A 472 -2.51 19.01 -31.80
C GLY A 472 -2.79 19.80 -30.53
N LEU A 473 -1.94 20.81 -30.27
CA LEU A 473 -2.04 21.70 -29.10
C LEU A 473 -3.35 22.51 -29.08
N ARG A 474 -3.65 23.22 -30.17
CA ARG A 474 -4.77 24.17 -30.24
C ARG A 474 -6.04 23.46 -30.71
N TRP A 475 -7.10 23.56 -29.91
CA TRP A 475 -8.35 22.83 -30.12
C TRP A 475 -9.39 23.61 -30.97
N TRP A 476 -9.00 24.66 -31.72
CA TRP A 476 -9.94 25.55 -32.40
C TRP A 476 -9.56 26.00 -33.83
N ASP A 477 -8.29 25.92 -34.25
CA ASP A 477 -7.79 26.53 -35.50
C ASP A 477 -6.66 25.74 -36.19
N SER A 478 -6.74 24.41 -36.11
CA SER A 478 -5.77 23.42 -36.60
C SER A 478 -4.39 23.40 -35.91
N GLY A 479 -3.92 22.17 -35.65
CA GLY A 479 -2.66 21.91 -34.95
C GLY A 479 -2.10 20.49 -35.14
N ALA A 480 -2.67 19.70 -36.06
CA ALA A 480 -2.32 18.31 -36.37
C ALA A 480 -0.84 18.07 -36.72
N ASP A 481 -0.14 19.12 -37.16
CA ASP A 481 1.18 19.05 -37.79
C ASP A 481 2.34 19.07 -36.79
N LYS A 482 2.06 19.30 -35.50
CA LYS A 482 3.07 19.29 -34.44
C LYS A 482 2.65 18.29 -33.35
N GLN A 483 3.41 17.20 -33.27
CA GLN A 483 3.23 16.13 -32.30
C GLN A 483 3.92 16.47 -30.98
N HIS A 484 3.29 16.10 -29.87
CA HIS A 484 3.90 16.08 -28.54
C HIS A 484 3.02 15.23 -27.62
N ILE A 485 3.65 14.48 -26.70
CA ILE A 485 2.95 13.69 -25.68
C ILE A 485 1.94 14.55 -24.89
N GLY A 486 2.26 15.79 -24.54
CA GLY A 486 1.34 16.68 -23.81
C GLY A 486 0.01 16.87 -24.54
N ASN A 487 0.03 17.15 -25.86
CA ASN A 487 -1.19 17.28 -26.67
C ASN A 487 -2.02 15.97 -26.63
N GLN A 488 -1.33 14.83 -26.76
CA GLN A 488 -1.95 13.51 -26.84
C GLN A 488 -2.57 13.10 -25.49
N VAL A 489 -1.83 13.30 -24.40
CA VAL A 489 -2.28 13.06 -23.02
C VAL A 489 -3.48 13.95 -22.68
N ALA A 490 -3.45 15.22 -23.08
CA ALA A 490 -4.57 16.13 -22.91
C ALA A 490 -5.82 15.68 -23.69
N ALA A 491 -5.66 15.15 -24.91
CA ALA A 491 -6.76 14.61 -25.68
C ALA A 491 -7.31 13.29 -25.12
N VAL A 492 -6.46 12.38 -24.63
CA VAL A 492 -6.90 11.14 -23.96
C VAL A 492 -7.63 11.46 -22.66
N MET A 493 -7.10 12.37 -21.83
CA MET A 493 -7.80 12.83 -20.62
C MET A 493 -9.12 13.53 -20.94
N LEU A 494 -9.18 14.34 -22.00
CA LEU A 494 -10.42 14.96 -22.45
C LEU A 494 -11.46 13.90 -22.82
N LEU A 495 -11.11 12.94 -23.69
CA LEU A 495 -12.08 11.95 -24.17
C LEU A 495 -12.48 10.94 -23.08
N ALA A 496 -11.53 10.48 -22.25
CA ALA A 496 -11.80 9.50 -21.20
C ALA A 496 -12.62 10.07 -20.04
N ASN A 497 -12.37 11.31 -19.60
CA ASN A 497 -13.09 11.91 -18.47
C ASN A 497 -14.39 12.65 -18.90
N THR A 498 -14.65 12.84 -20.21
CA THR A 498 -15.94 13.37 -20.72
C THR A 498 -16.82 12.29 -21.35
N TYR A 499 -16.47 11.01 -21.19
CA TYR A 499 -17.39 9.92 -21.48
C TYR A 499 -18.29 9.65 -20.26
N THR A 500 -19.57 9.99 -20.38
CA THR A 500 -20.61 9.56 -19.44
C THR A 500 -21.14 8.19 -19.85
N VAL A 501 -20.95 7.19 -18.99
CA VAL A 501 -21.70 5.93 -19.10
C VAL A 501 -23.16 6.22 -18.76
N PRO A 502 -24.15 5.91 -19.62
CA PRO A 502 -25.56 6.06 -19.29
C PRO A 502 -26.04 4.83 -18.54
N ASP A 503 -25.84 4.82 -17.22
CA ASP A 503 -26.43 3.87 -16.24
C ASP A 503 -26.39 2.37 -16.59
N VAL A 504 -25.36 1.95 -17.32
CA VAL A 504 -24.86 0.56 -17.36
C VAL A 504 -23.41 0.48 -16.88
N ALA A 505 -23.02 1.40 -16.00
CA ALA A 505 -22.18 0.97 -14.90
C ALA A 505 -23.02 -0.02 -14.07
N PRO A 506 -22.47 -1.15 -13.58
CA PRO A 506 -23.10 -1.80 -12.45
C PRO A 506 -23.25 -0.74 -11.34
N ALA A 507 -24.41 -0.68 -10.69
CA ALA A 507 -24.64 0.26 -9.60
C ALA A 507 -23.44 0.18 -8.61
N PRO A 508 -22.90 1.31 -8.12
CA PRO A 508 -21.74 1.30 -7.25
C PRO A 508 -21.96 0.30 -6.14
N LEU A 509 -21.10 -0.74 -6.07
CA LEU A 509 -21.26 -1.84 -5.12
C LEU A 509 -21.41 -1.22 -3.73
N GLU A 510 -22.50 -1.50 -3.04
CA GLU A 510 -22.75 -0.84 -1.75
C GLU A 510 -21.64 -1.19 -0.77
N ALA A 511 -21.17 -0.17 -0.04
CA ALA A 511 -20.10 -0.34 0.93
C ALA A 511 -20.58 -1.27 2.05
N PRO A 512 -19.88 -2.38 2.34
CA PRO A 512 -20.38 -3.39 3.27
C PRO A 512 -20.39 -2.83 4.69
N SER A 513 -21.49 -2.99 5.40
CA SER A 513 -21.58 -2.55 6.79
C SER A 513 -20.67 -3.40 7.70
N ILE A 514 -20.09 -2.78 8.73
CA ILE A 514 -19.30 -3.49 9.76
C ILE A 514 -19.99 -3.25 11.11
N THR A 515 -20.19 -4.33 11.88
CA THR A 515 -20.73 -4.28 13.24
C THR A 515 -19.75 -4.92 14.22
N LEU A 516 -19.58 -4.31 15.40
CA LEU A 516 -18.72 -4.80 16.48
C LEU A 516 -19.55 -5.39 17.62
N SER A 517 -19.01 -6.42 18.28
CA SER A 517 -19.59 -7.04 19.47
C SER A 517 -18.47 -7.34 20.49
N PRO A 518 -18.43 -6.66 21.65
CA PRO A 518 -19.34 -5.59 22.09
C PRO A 518 -19.33 -4.35 21.17
N ALA A 519 -20.48 -3.70 21.05
CA ALA A 519 -20.69 -2.59 20.10
C ALA A 519 -20.18 -1.22 20.60
N SER A 520 -19.67 -1.14 21.82
CA SER A 520 -19.10 0.08 22.39
C SER A 520 -17.94 -0.28 23.33
N PRO A 521 -16.86 0.51 23.33
CA PRO A 521 -15.73 0.30 24.24
C PRO A 521 -16.09 0.61 25.70
N GLY A 522 -15.19 0.23 26.59
CA GLY A 522 -15.21 0.62 28.00
C GLY A 522 -14.45 1.93 28.24
N THR A 523 -13.58 1.94 29.25
CA THR A 523 -12.88 3.13 29.74
C THR A 523 -12.10 3.83 28.61
N ASN A 524 -12.24 5.15 28.53
CA ASN A 524 -11.54 6.04 27.60
C ASN A 524 -11.52 5.59 26.12
N GLY A 525 -12.52 4.82 25.66
CA GLY A 525 -12.61 4.37 24.27
C GLY A 525 -11.90 3.04 23.97
N TRP A 526 -11.42 2.31 24.97
CA TRP A 526 -10.75 1.02 24.81
C TRP A 526 -11.62 -0.20 25.16
N PHE A 527 -11.36 -1.33 24.50
CA PHE A 527 -11.89 -2.64 24.86
C PHE A 527 -10.83 -3.45 25.62
N THR A 528 -11.20 -4.02 26.78
CA THR A 528 -10.33 -4.89 27.59
C THR A 528 -10.46 -6.39 27.27
N THR A 529 -11.21 -6.72 26.21
CA THR A 529 -11.46 -8.09 25.74
C THR A 529 -11.42 -8.14 24.21
N PRO A 530 -11.21 -9.31 23.59
CA PRO A 530 -11.37 -9.48 22.14
C PRO A 530 -12.76 -9.05 21.66
N VAL A 531 -12.82 -8.45 20.48
CA VAL A 531 -14.05 -7.93 19.87
C VAL A 531 -14.38 -8.74 18.62
N ALA A 532 -15.60 -9.25 18.50
CA ALA A 532 -16.05 -9.90 17.28
C ALA A 532 -16.56 -8.84 16.30
N ALA A 533 -16.05 -8.86 15.07
CA ALA A 533 -16.50 -7.99 13.98
C ALA A 533 -17.26 -8.81 12.93
N THR A 534 -18.48 -8.40 12.62
CA THR A 534 -19.33 -9.02 11.60
C THR A 534 -19.54 -8.03 10.46
N ILE A 535 -19.13 -8.43 9.26
CA ILE A 535 -19.32 -7.68 8.02
C ILE A 535 -20.63 -8.16 7.37
N SER A 536 -21.41 -7.23 6.80
CA SER A 536 -22.70 -7.54 6.16
C SER A 536 -22.92 -6.67 4.92
N ALA A 537 -23.15 -7.34 3.79
CA ALA A 537 -23.45 -6.75 2.50
C ALA A 537 -24.71 -7.40 1.92
N THR A 538 -25.57 -6.60 1.29
CA THR A 538 -26.79 -7.03 0.61
C THR A 538 -26.65 -6.91 -0.91
N ASP A 539 -27.57 -7.53 -1.64
CA ASP A 539 -27.76 -7.36 -3.10
C ASP A 539 -26.50 -7.54 -3.97
N LEU A 540 -25.60 -8.43 -3.51
CA LEU A 540 -24.34 -8.77 -4.16
C LEU A 540 -24.55 -9.35 -5.57
N PRO A 541 -23.88 -8.79 -6.61
CA PRO A 541 -23.89 -9.38 -7.95
C PRO A 541 -23.31 -10.80 -8.00
N SER A 542 -23.78 -11.60 -8.96
CA SER A 542 -23.30 -12.97 -9.17
C SER A 542 -21.79 -13.01 -9.46
N GLY A 543 -21.02 -13.60 -8.53
CA GLY A 543 -19.55 -13.70 -8.59
C GLY A 543 -18.83 -12.78 -7.62
N ALA A 544 -19.53 -11.80 -7.03
CA ALA A 544 -18.96 -10.87 -6.08
C ALA A 544 -18.56 -11.55 -4.76
N VAL A 545 -17.48 -11.07 -4.16
CA VAL A 545 -17.01 -11.49 -2.84
C VAL A 545 -16.88 -10.28 -1.92
N VAL A 546 -17.13 -10.50 -0.63
CA VAL A 546 -16.77 -9.55 0.42
C VAL A 546 -15.32 -9.80 0.81
N GLU A 547 -14.54 -8.75 0.96
CA GLU A 547 -13.15 -8.77 1.42
C GLU A 547 -12.97 -7.87 2.64
N TYR A 548 -11.96 -8.16 3.46
CA TYR A 548 -11.56 -7.36 4.60
C TYR A 548 -10.04 -7.22 4.71
N ALA A 549 -9.57 -6.17 5.38
CA ALA A 549 -8.17 -5.96 5.75
C ALA A 549 -8.04 -5.45 7.20
N LEU A 550 -6.95 -5.79 7.87
CA LEU A 550 -6.63 -5.32 9.23
C LEU A 550 -5.44 -4.36 9.16
N ALA A 551 -5.62 -3.11 9.64
CA ALA A 551 -4.73 -1.99 9.29
C ALA A 551 -4.51 -1.90 7.76
N THR A 552 -3.39 -1.35 7.31
CA THR A 552 -2.97 -1.37 5.88
C THR A 552 -2.43 -2.74 5.48
N GLY A 553 -3.20 -3.80 5.73
CA GLY A 553 -2.82 -5.20 5.57
C GLY A 553 -3.19 -5.80 4.21
N GLU A 554 -2.93 -7.10 4.06
CA GLU A 554 -3.40 -7.88 2.91
C GLU A 554 -4.94 -8.03 2.96
N TRP A 555 -5.59 -7.95 1.80
CA TRP A 555 -7.03 -8.19 1.69
C TRP A 555 -7.34 -9.69 1.71
N HIS A 556 -8.30 -10.09 2.54
CA HIS A 556 -8.73 -11.47 2.73
C HIS A 556 -10.23 -11.60 2.42
N VAL A 557 -10.64 -12.72 1.81
CA VAL A 557 -12.07 -13.01 1.58
C VAL A 557 -12.76 -13.22 2.93
N TYR A 558 -13.91 -12.58 3.14
CA TYR A 558 -14.71 -12.71 4.35
C TYR A 558 -15.62 -13.94 4.28
N ASP A 559 -15.36 -14.93 5.14
CA ASP A 559 -16.12 -16.18 5.25
C ASP A 559 -16.86 -16.35 6.60
N GLY A 560 -16.59 -15.48 7.58
CA GLY A 560 -17.30 -15.44 8.87
C GLY A 560 -16.76 -14.38 9.84
N PRO A 561 -17.40 -14.20 11.01
CA PRO A 561 -17.04 -13.14 11.96
C PRO A 561 -15.57 -13.16 12.42
N ILE A 562 -14.92 -12.01 12.32
CA ILE A 562 -13.50 -11.81 12.59
C ILE A 562 -13.30 -11.56 14.09
N THR A 563 -12.34 -12.24 14.73
CA THR A 563 -11.97 -11.93 16.12
C THR A 563 -10.82 -10.92 16.15
N LEU A 564 -11.14 -9.68 16.54
CA LEU A 564 -10.17 -8.62 16.78
C LEU A 564 -9.55 -8.80 18.17
N THR A 565 -8.23 -8.60 18.26
CA THR A 565 -7.42 -8.85 19.46
C THR A 565 -6.39 -7.73 19.64
N GLU A 566 -5.62 -7.79 20.72
CA GLU A 566 -4.54 -6.83 20.96
C GLU A 566 -3.49 -6.78 19.82
N GLY A 567 -3.34 -7.86 19.04
CA GLY A 567 -2.46 -7.88 17.86
C GLY A 567 -3.08 -7.38 16.54
N SER A 568 -4.39 -7.09 16.48
CA SER A 568 -5.14 -6.92 15.22
C SER A 568 -5.04 -5.53 14.57
N GLY A 569 -4.12 -4.67 15.00
CA GLY A 569 -4.00 -3.29 14.54
C GLY A 569 -4.92 -2.31 15.29
N SER A 570 -5.48 -1.34 14.57
CA SER A 570 -6.39 -0.30 15.09
C SER A 570 -7.62 -0.02 14.20
N HIS A 571 -7.69 -0.66 13.03
CA HIS A 571 -8.76 -0.47 12.04
C HIS A 571 -9.05 -1.78 11.33
N LEU A 572 -10.33 -2.00 11.01
CA LEU A 572 -10.82 -3.06 10.13
C LEU A 572 -11.51 -2.39 8.94
N TYR A 573 -11.07 -2.75 7.74
CA TYR A 573 -11.60 -2.26 6.47
C TYR A 573 -12.38 -3.39 5.80
N ALA A 574 -13.44 -3.05 5.08
CA ALA A 574 -14.28 -3.99 4.36
C ALA A 574 -14.69 -3.42 3.00
N ARG A 575 -14.69 -4.27 1.96
CA ARG A 575 -15.19 -3.93 0.61
C ARG A 575 -15.89 -5.12 -0.04
N VAL A 576 -16.71 -4.85 -1.06
CA VAL A 576 -17.17 -5.85 -2.03
C VAL A 576 -16.28 -5.74 -3.27
N ARG A 577 -15.98 -6.84 -3.96
CA ARG A 577 -15.28 -6.90 -5.25
C ARG A 577 -16.01 -7.83 -6.21
N SER A 578 -16.30 -7.39 -7.44
CA SER A 578 -17.26 -8.06 -8.34
C SER A 578 -16.84 -9.44 -8.87
N ASP A 579 -15.55 -9.68 -9.08
CA ASP A 579 -14.95 -11.00 -9.31
C ASP A 579 -13.44 -10.96 -9.01
N SER A 580 -12.74 -12.09 -9.10
CA SER A 580 -11.31 -12.23 -8.72
C SER A 580 -10.29 -11.53 -9.61
N HIS A 581 -10.71 -10.88 -10.70
CA HIS A 581 -9.84 -10.16 -11.63
C HIS A 581 -10.31 -8.73 -11.92
N SER A 582 -11.62 -8.45 -11.78
CA SER A 582 -12.21 -7.14 -12.08
C SER A 582 -11.84 -6.04 -11.06
N PRO A 583 -11.56 -4.81 -11.53
CA PRO A 583 -11.21 -3.67 -10.68
C PRO A 583 -12.41 -2.97 -10.01
N SER A 584 -13.63 -3.52 -10.12
CA SER A 584 -14.82 -2.89 -9.55
C SER A 584 -14.99 -3.31 -8.09
N THR A 585 -14.60 -2.42 -7.17
CA THR A 585 -14.86 -2.54 -5.74
C THR A 585 -15.98 -1.60 -5.28
N SER A 586 -16.56 -1.90 -4.11
CA SER A 586 -17.37 -0.92 -3.36
C SER A 586 -16.50 0.24 -2.85
N GLY A 587 -17.15 1.25 -2.28
CA GLY A 587 -16.50 2.09 -1.28
C GLY A 587 -15.97 1.22 -0.12
N ILE A 588 -14.85 1.61 0.47
CA ILE A 588 -14.27 0.93 1.63
C ILE A 588 -14.99 1.42 2.88
N THR A 589 -15.67 0.53 3.60
CA THR A 589 -16.12 0.81 4.97
C THR A 589 -14.95 0.57 5.92
N ALA A 590 -14.68 1.51 6.81
CA ALA A 590 -13.70 1.36 7.87
C ALA A 590 -14.36 1.47 9.25
N VAL A 591 -13.93 0.65 10.21
CA VAL A 591 -14.21 0.86 11.63
C VAL A 591 -12.91 0.89 12.42
N SER A 592 -12.73 1.91 13.25
CA SER A 592 -11.60 2.03 14.17
C SER A 592 -11.90 1.31 15.49
N PHE A 593 -10.87 0.76 16.11
CA PHE A 593 -10.96 0.10 17.41
C PHE A 593 -9.65 0.21 18.19
N ALA A 594 -9.75 0.29 19.51
CA ALA A 594 -8.62 0.29 20.42
C ALA A 594 -8.82 -0.84 21.45
N ILE A 595 -7.96 -1.87 21.42
CA ILE A 595 -8.05 -3.04 22.30
C ILE A 595 -6.80 -3.07 23.17
N ASP A 596 -6.95 -3.18 24.48
CA ASP A 596 -5.84 -3.39 25.41
C ASP A 596 -6.33 -4.24 26.58
N ALA A 597 -5.85 -5.47 26.67
CA ALA A 597 -6.22 -6.44 27.70
C ALA A 597 -5.08 -6.64 28.73
N THR A 598 -4.03 -5.83 28.67
CA THR A 598 -2.77 -6.06 29.38
C THR A 598 -2.53 -5.00 30.45
N ALA A 599 -2.84 -5.33 31.71
CA ALA A 599 -2.65 -4.40 32.83
C ALA A 599 -1.20 -3.89 33.00
N PRO A 600 -1.00 -2.63 33.44
CA PRO A 600 0.32 -2.01 33.52
C PRO A 600 1.35 -2.82 34.32
N ALA A 601 2.59 -2.80 33.85
CA ALA A 601 3.73 -3.31 34.60
C ALA A 601 4.22 -2.24 35.60
N SER A 602 3.74 -2.33 36.84
CA SER A 602 4.24 -1.54 37.99
C SER A 602 5.30 -2.32 38.79
N ASP A 603 6.35 -1.65 39.27
CA ASP A 603 7.32 -2.16 40.24
C ASP A 603 7.73 -1.04 41.23
N ALA A 604 8.29 -1.40 42.38
CA ALA A 604 8.65 -0.43 43.42
C ALA A 604 10.02 -0.74 44.04
N ALA A 605 10.88 0.27 44.08
CA ALA A 605 12.19 0.23 44.72
C ALA A 605 12.19 1.05 46.02
N PHE A 606 12.99 0.62 47.00
CA PHE A 606 13.22 1.34 48.25
C PHE A 606 14.70 1.70 48.39
N ASP A 607 14.98 2.99 48.49
CA ASP A 607 16.29 3.52 48.84
C ASP A 607 16.48 3.48 50.37
N PRO A 608 17.48 2.74 50.89
CA PRO A 608 17.70 2.61 52.33
C PRO A 608 18.34 3.86 52.96
N ALA A 609 19.07 4.66 52.17
CA ALA A 609 19.87 5.79 52.62
C ALA A 609 19.03 7.07 52.67
N GLU A 610 18.38 7.41 51.54
CA GLU A 610 17.42 8.53 51.46
C GLU A 610 16.07 8.20 52.10
N ARG A 611 15.83 6.91 52.42
CA ARG A 611 14.59 6.41 53.03
C ARG A 611 13.36 6.71 52.15
N LEU A 612 13.50 6.58 50.83
CA LEU A 612 12.44 6.86 49.83
C LEU A 612 11.99 5.60 49.10
N VAL A 613 10.69 5.50 48.80
CA VAL A 613 10.10 4.50 47.91
C VAL A 613 9.74 5.17 46.59
N THR A 614 10.29 4.63 45.50
CA THR A 614 10.03 5.05 44.12
C THR A 614 9.25 3.95 43.42
N ILE A 615 8.08 4.29 42.88
CA ILE A 615 7.25 3.39 42.07
C ILE A 615 7.44 3.75 40.60
N THR A 616 7.78 2.76 39.79
CA THR A 616 7.91 2.87 38.34
C THR A 616 6.80 2.05 37.70
N THR A 617 5.99 2.67 36.85
CA THR A 617 4.97 1.96 36.08
C THR A 617 5.16 2.24 34.60
N THR A 618 5.15 1.18 33.80
CA THR A 618 5.12 1.24 32.35
C THR A 618 3.89 0.52 31.83
N ASP A 619 3.19 1.15 30.90
CA ASP A 619 2.33 0.45 29.94
C ASP A 619 2.83 0.72 28.51
N THR A 620 2.57 -0.21 27.59
CA THR A 620 3.05 -0.18 26.21
C THR A 620 1.97 0.05 25.16
N ARG A 621 0.68 0.16 25.54
CA ARG A 621 -0.42 0.31 24.58
C ARG A 621 -1.39 1.44 24.91
N SER A 622 -2.30 1.29 25.88
CA SER A 622 -3.26 2.35 26.22
C SER A 622 -2.66 3.46 27.09
N GLY A 623 -1.53 3.17 27.75
CA GLY A 623 -0.78 4.09 28.59
C GLY A 623 -1.26 4.08 30.05
N VAL A 624 -0.39 4.49 30.97
CA VAL A 624 -0.74 4.55 32.40
C VAL A 624 -1.75 5.67 32.67
N ALA A 625 -2.83 5.36 33.39
CA ALA A 625 -3.83 6.34 33.83
C ALA A 625 -3.68 6.71 35.31
N SER A 626 -3.33 5.74 36.18
CA SER A 626 -3.10 6.00 37.59
C SER A 626 -2.05 5.06 38.20
N VAL A 627 -1.39 5.53 39.26
CA VAL A 627 -0.53 4.72 40.12
C VAL A 627 -0.90 5.06 41.57
N GLU A 628 -1.09 4.05 42.40
CA GLU A 628 -1.51 4.21 43.79
C GLU A 628 -0.71 3.31 44.73
N TYR A 629 -0.53 3.78 45.97
CA TYR A 629 0.13 3.04 47.03
C TYR A 629 -0.59 3.18 48.36
N ARG A 630 -0.27 2.31 49.32
CA ARG A 630 -0.66 2.45 50.72
C ARG A 630 0.39 1.85 51.65
N ILE A 631 0.48 2.36 52.87
CA ILE A 631 1.41 1.88 53.90
C ILE A 631 0.64 1.01 54.88
N GLY A 632 1.05 -0.25 55.04
CA GLY A 632 0.39 -1.23 55.91
C GLY A 632 -1.09 -1.42 55.56
N THR A 633 -1.97 -1.11 56.50
CA THR A 633 -3.43 -1.21 56.39
C THR A 633 -4.12 0.13 56.10
N GLY A 634 -3.37 1.16 55.71
CA GLY A 634 -3.93 2.50 55.44
C GLY A 634 -4.76 2.61 54.14
N GLU A 635 -5.26 3.82 53.92
CA GLU A 635 -5.94 4.22 52.68
C GLU A 635 -5.01 4.18 51.45
N TRP A 636 -5.61 4.07 50.27
CA TRP A 636 -4.89 4.23 48.99
C TRP A 636 -4.62 5.70 48.69
N ILE A 637 -3.41 6.00 48.23
CA ILE A 637 -2.87 7.33 47.98
C ILE A 637 -2.32 7.35 46.55
N ALA A 638 -2.67 8.37 45.78
CA ALA A 638 -2.11 8.57 44.45
C ALA A 638 -0.59 8.83 44.50
N TYR A 639 0.18 8.12 43.67
CA TYR A 639 1.62 8.29 43.57
C TYR A 639 1.97 9.37 42.53
N SER A 640 2.56 10.48 42.98
CA SER A 640 3.02 11.59 42.14
C SER A 640 4.53 11.83 42.20
N ALA A 641 5.20 11.37 43.27
CA ALA A 641 6.63 11.49 43.50
C ALA A 641 7.11 10.42 44.51
N PRO A 642 8.42 10.12 44.59
CA PRO A 642 8.97 9.27 45.64
C PRO A 642 8.63 9.76 47.04
N PHE A 643 8.31 8.85 47.96
CA PHE A 643 7.80 9.17 49.29
C PHE A 643 8.53 8.36 50.38
N SER A 644 8.57 8.86 51.62
CA SER A 644 9.16 8.09 52.73
C SER A 644 8.13 7.20 53.43
N PRO A 645 8.43 5.90 53.66
CA PRO A 645 7.56 4.98 54.41
C PRO A 645 7.73 5.09 55.94
N GLY A 646 8.58 6.00 56.44
CA GLY A 646 8.92 6.15 57.86
C GLY A 646 10.03 5.20 58.33
N ASP A 647 10.50 5.37 59.57
CA ASP A 647 11.69 4.66 60.12
C ASP A 647 11.39 3.24 60.64
N ALA A 648 10.13 2.92 60.91
CA ALA A 648 9.69 1.60 61.34
C ALA A 648 9.79 0.56 60.20
N SER A 649 9.80 -0.73 60.56
CA SER A 649 9.56 -1.80 59.59
C SER A 649 8.10 -1.82 59.17
N THR A 650 7.82 -1.80 57.87
CA THR A 650 6.45 -1.73 57.33
C THR A 650 6.38 -2.41 55.95
N THR A 651 5.19 -2.47 55.36
CA THR A 651 4.97 -2.95 53.99
C THR A 651 4.25 -1.87 53.20
N VAL A 652 4.82 -1.47 52.06
CA VAL A 652 4.11 -0.67 51.06
C VAL A 652 3.36 -1.63 50.14
N TYR A 653 2.06 -1.43 49.95
CA TYR A 653 1.32 -2.06 48.86
C TYR A 653 1.16 -1.06 47.72
N TYR A 654 1.20 -1.53 46.47
CA TYR A 654 1.05 -0.67 45.30
C TYR A 654 0.26 -1.35 44.17
N ARG A 655 -0.38 -0.53 43.33
CA ARG A 655 -1.10 -0.93 42.10
C ARG A 655 -1.06 0.21 41.08
N ALA A 656 -1.43 -0.09 39.84
CA ALA A 656 -1.61 0.91 38.80
C ALA A 656 -2.80 0.54 37.90
N SER A 657 -3.33 1.50 37.15
CA SER A 657 -4.30 1.28 36.08
C SER A 657 -3.84 1.92 34.77
N ASP A 658 -4.23 1.33 33.65
CA ASP A 658 -4.06 1.92 32.31
C ASP A 658 -5.28 2.78 31.90
N GLN A 659 -5.23 3.38 30.71
CA GLN A 659 -6.34 4.14 30.15
C GLN A 659 -7.53 3.24 29.75
N ALA A 660 -7.31 1.96 29.46
CA ALA A 660 -8.38 1.00 29.18
C ALA A 660 -9.16 0.55 30.43
N GLY A 661 -8.60 0.75 31.62
CA GLY A 661 -9.16 0.36 32.90
C GLY A 661 -8.73 -1.02 33.39
N ASN A 662 -7.72 -1.66 32.78
CA ASN A 662 -7.08 -2.81 33.41
C ASN A 662 -6.25 -2.34 34.61
N VAL A 663 -6.17 -3.17 35.66
CA VAL A 663 -5.52 -2.81 36.93
C VAL A 663 -4.48 -3.87 37.28
N THR A 664 -3.25 -3.46 37.61
CA THR A 664 -2.23 -4.42 38.08
C THR A 664 -2.72 -5.10 39.36
N SER A 665 -2.47 -6.42 39.48
CA SER A 665 -2.65 -7.09 40.77
C SER A 665 -1.83 -6.39 41.87
N VAL A 666 -2.41 -6.26 43.06
CA VAL A 666 -1.78 -5.55 44.19
C VAL A 666 -0.46 -6.22 44.56
N LYS A 667 0.64 -5.48 44.40
CA LYS A 667 2.00 -5.89 44.77
C LYS A 667 2.37 -5.31 46.13
N SER A 668 3.49 -5.79 46.68
CA SER A 668 4.01 -5.34 47.97
C SER A 668 5.53 -5.24 48.00
N LEU A 669 6.03 -4.23 48.72
CA LEU A 669 7.44 -3.98 48.99
C LEU A 669 7.66 -3.93 50.51
N GLY A 670 8.51 -4.81 51.02
CA GLY A 670 8.88 -4.83 52.45
C GLY A 670 9.93 -3.78 52.77
N ILE A 671 9.68 -3.00 53.81
CA ILE A 671 10.57 -1.93 54.29
C ILE A 671 11.19 -2.37 55.61
N THR A 672 12.53 -2.43 55.67
CA THR A 672 13.28 -2.75 56.89
C THR A 672 13.28 -1.58 57.87
N LYS A 673 13.38 -1.84 59.18
CA LYS A 673 13.56 -0.76 60.18
C LYS A 673 14.91 -0.07 59.95
N LYS A 674 14.97 1.25 60.12
CA LYS A 674 16.23 2.03 60.09
C LYS A 674 17.15 1.61 61.25
N ARG A 675 18.42 1.34 60.95
CA ARG A 675 19.49 1.09 61.94
C ARG A 675 19.87 2.41 62.65
N ALA A 676 20.41 2.35 63.86
CA ALA A 676 20.68 3.54 64.68
C ALA A 676 22.01 4.25 64.34
N ASP A 677 22.87 3.57 63.59
CA ASP A 677 24.24 3.95 63.21
C ASP A 677 24.37 4.28 61.70
N GLY A 678 23.65 3.55 60.84
CA GLY A 678 23.60 3.75 59.40
C GLY A 678 24.51 2.82 58.56
N GLU A 679 25.21 1.85 59.17
CA GLU A 679 26.11 0.92 58.44
C GLU A 679 25.36 -0.33 57.92
N LEU A 680 25.75 -0.79 56.73
CA LEU A 680 25.26 -2.03 56.12
C LEU A 680 25.74 -3.28 56.89
N ILE A 681 25.01 -4.39 56.70
CA ILE A 681 25.27 -5.69 57.32
C ILE A 681 26.37 -6.44 56.52
N ARG A 682 27.23 -7.22 57.18
CA ARG A 682 28.32 -7.94 56.49
C ARG A 682 27.84 -9.29 56.00
N SER A 683 28.47 -9.82 54.94
CA SER A 683 28.08 -11.09 54.34
C SER A 683 29.26 -12.05 54.10
N GLU A 684 28.97 -13.35 54.15
CA GLU A 684 29.90 -14.43 53.83
C GLU A 684 29.31 -15.36 52.76
N VAL A 685 29.99 -15.51 51.62
CA VAL A 685 29.64 -16.48 50.56
C VAL A 685 30.28 -17.83 50.83
N ARG A 686 29.48 -18.90 50.74
CA ARG A 686 29.94 -20.29 50.68
C ARG A 686 29.43 -20.96 49.42
N ILE A 687 30.32 -21.57 48.62
CA ILE A 687 29.97 -22.32 47.41
C ILE A 687 30.33 -23.81 47.54
N SER A 688 29.43 -24.68 47.12
CA SER A 688 29.62 -26.14 47.14
C SER A 688 28.99 -26.84 45.93
N SER A 689 29.35 -28.11 45.71
CA SER A 689 28.71 -29.00 44.73
C SER A 689 28.78 -30.44 45.20
N THR A 690 27.85 -31.28 44.75
CA THR A 690 27.84 -32.73 45.01
C THR A 690 28.96 -33.49 44.28
N THR A 691 29.67 -32.85 43.34
CA THR A 691 30.92 -33.38 42.79
C THR A 691 31.88 -32.29 42.33
N GLN A 692 33.17 -32.47 42.60
CA GLN A 692 34.27 -31.69 42.05
C GLN A 692 34.91 -32.37 40.82
N LYS A 693 34.37 -33.49 40.33
CA LYS A 693 34.90 -34.25 39.17
C LYS A 693 33.80 -34.80 38.28
N VAL A 694 33.77 -34.40 37.00
CA VAL A 694 32.64 -34.68 36.11
C VAL A 694 33.08 -35.03 34.67
N ALA A 695 32.30 -35.86 33.97
CA ALA A 695 32.50 -36.12 32.55
C ALA A 695 31.92 -34.99 31.67
N TYR A 696 32.64 -34.65 30.59
CA TYR A 696 32.24 -33.64 29.61
C TYR A 696 30.81 -33.86 29.06
N GLY A 697 30.00 -32.81 29.01
CA GLY A 697 28.61 -32.84 28.56
C GLY A 697 27.57 -33.12 29.66
N THR A 698 28.00 -33.48 30.87
CA THR A 698 27.12 -33.56 32.04
C THR A 698 26.85 -32.15 32.60
N GLN A 699 25.65 -31.90 33.13
CA GLN A 699 25.37 -30.69 33.88
C GLN A 699 25.89 -30.84 35.32
N VAL A 700 26.67 -29.88 35.80
CA VAL A 700 26.94 -29.70 37.24
C VAL A 700 26.05 -28.59 37.77
N ARG A 701 25.59 -28.71 39.01
CA ARG A 701 24.99 -27.60 39.76
C ARG A 701 25.89 -27.26 40.94
N VAL A 702 26.08 -25.97 41.18
CA VAL A 702 26.71 -25.44 42.39
C VAL A 702 25.64 -24.80 43.26
N THR A 703 25.74 -24.99 44.57
CA THR A 703 24.89 -24.30 45.55
C THR A 703 25.72 -23.20 46.16
N VAL A 704 25.24 -21.97 46.05
CA VAL A 704 25.80 -20.79 46.74
C VAL A 704 24.90 -20.51 47.93
N THR A 705 25.50 -20.33 49.09
CA THR A 705 24.84 -19.87 50.33
C THR A 705 25.48 -18.55 50.72
N VAL A 706 24.66 -17.57 51.12
CA VAL A 706 25.11 -16.32 51.70
C VAL A 706 24.63 -16.28 53.15
N LEU A 707 25.55 -15.98 54.05
CA LEU A 707 25.31 -15.77 55.47
C LEU A 707 25.53 -14.30 55.81
N THR A 708 24.90 -13.83 56.87
CA THR A 708 25.02 -12.48 57.44
C THR A 708 25.66 -12.55 58.83
N ASP A 709 26.20 -11.44 59.34
CA ASP A 709 26.55 -11.29 60.76
C ASP A 709 25.33 -11.02 61.67
N GLU A 710 24.15 -10.82 61.09
CA GLU A 710 22.83 -10.67 61.76
C GLU A 710 21.91 -11.87 61.45
N PRO A 711 21.82 -12.90 62.31
CA PRO A 711 21.15 -14.18 61.98
C PRO A 711 19.64 -14.11 61.67
N SER A 712 18.98 -13.00 62.00
CA SER A 712 17.57 -12.74 61.69
C SER A 712 17.36 -12.14 60.29
N VAL A 713 18.43 -11.74 59.60
CA VAL A 713 18.39 -11.08 58.28
C VAL A 713 18.81 -12.05 57.19
N SER A 714 17.86 -12.46 56.34
CA SER A 714 18.15 -13.27 55.15
C SER A 714 18.59 -12.39 53.98
N SER A 715 19.81 -12.57 53.47
CA SER A 715 20.30 -11.88 52.27
C SER A 715 19.38 -12.09 51.07
N SER A 716 19.15 -11.01 50.30
CA SER A 716 18.36 -10.98 49.06
C SER A 716 19.28 -10.74 47.85
N GLY A 717 18.74 -10.35 46.69
CA GLY A 717 19.56 -9.97 45.53
C GLY A 717 20.10 -11.16 44.71
N ARG A 718 21.33 -11.04 44.19
CA ARG A 718 21.87 -11.92 43.14
C ARG A 718 23.28 -12.41 43.44
N VAL A 719 23.53 -13.68 43.11
CA VAL A 719 24.87 -14.27 43.01
C VAL A 719 25.25 -14.56 41.56
N GLU A 720 26.53 -14.39 41.24
CA GLU A 720 27.13 -14.74 39.97
C GLU A 720 28.27 -15.75 40.17
N VAL A 721 28.44 -16.68 39.23
CA VAL A 721 29.62 -17.53 39.14
C VAL A 721 30.38 -17.13 37.88
N ARG A 722 31.65 -16.76 38.06
CA ARG A 722 32.56 -16.26 37.02
C ARG A 722 33.74 -17.20 36.82
N ASP A 723 34.20 -17.34 35.59
CA ASP A 723 35.52 -17.87 35.23
C ASP A 723 36.40 -16.74 34.66
N ASP A 724 37.63 -17.08 34.24
CA ASP A 724 38.60 -16.11 33.68
C ASP A 724 38.10 -15.38 32.41
N ALA A 725 37.01 -15.85 31.78
CA ALA A 725 36.40 -15.26 30.59
C ALA A 725 35.09 -14.50 30.87
N GLY A 726 34.52 -14.58 32.08
CA GLY A 726 33.35 -13.80 32.50
C GLY A 726 32.30 -14.59 33.29
N VAL A 727 31.05 -14.10 33.30
CA VAL A 727 29.93 -14.75 34.01
C VAL A 727 29.50 -16.01 33.25
N ILE A 728 29.61 -17.17 33.91
CA ILE A 728 29.17 -18.48 33.37
C ILE A 728 27.82 -18.95 33.92
N GLY A 729 27.24 -18.21 34.87
CA GLY A 729 25.87 -18.35 35.34
C GLY A 729 25.56 -17.42 36.51
N SER A 730 24.31 -17.01 36.66
CA SER A 730 23.84 -16.24 37.83
C SER A 730 22.48 -16.74 38.29
N ALA A 731 22.10 -16.41 39.52
CA ALA A 731 20.80 -16.71 40.10
C ALA A 731 20.42 -15.68 41.18
N ALA A 732 19.12 -15.47 41.36
CA ALA A 732 18.61 -14.76 42.53
C ALA A 732 18.80 -15.62 43.80
N ILE A 733 18.97 -14.96 44.94
CA ILE A 733 18.98 -15.60 46.25
C ILE A 733 17.53 -15.77 46.73
N VAL A 734 17.21 -16.96 47.23
CA VAL A 734 15.96 -17.26 47.94
C VAL A 734 16.34 -17.84 49.30
N ALA A 735 15.93 -17.19 50.39
CA ALA A 735 16.26 -17.57 51.77
C ALA A 735 17.76 -17.86 51.99
N GLY A 736 18.63 -16.91 51.60
CA GLY A 736 20.09 -17.03 51.73
C GLY A 736 20.75 -18.09 50.82
N ARG A 737 20.03 -18.71 49.87
CA ARG A 737 20.58 -19.75 48.98
C ARG A 737 20.23 -19.55 47.50
N ALA A 738 21.10 -20.04 46.63
CA ALA A 738 20.90 -20.07 45.19
C ALA A 738 21.53 -21.33 44.57
N THR A 739 20.98 -21.85 43.47
CA THR A 739 21.51 -23.04 42.76
C THR A 739 21.76 -22.74 41.29
N ILE A 740 23.03 -22.61 40.91
CA ILE A 740 23.46 -22.26 39.55
C ILE A 740 23.89 -23.52 38.78
N ALA A 741 23.46 -23.64 37.53
CA ALA A 741 23.80 -24.77 36.66
C ALA A 741 24.96 -24.42 35.73
N LEU A 742 26.15 -24.97 35.98
CA LEU A 742 27.36 -24.66 35.21
C LEU A 742 27.28 -25.21 33.76
N PRO A 743 27.94 -24.57 32.77
CA PRO A 743 27.81 -24.95 31.36
C PRO A 743 28.27 -26.38 31.05
N ARG A 744 27.46 -27.15 30.31
CA ARG A 744 27.81 -28.50 29.82
C ARG A 744 28.99 -28.51 28.83
N SER A 745 29.36 -27.33 28.32
CA SER A 745 30.41 -27.06 27.33
C SER A 745 31.81 -26.87 27.93
N LEU A 746 31.94 -26.77 29.27
CA LEU A 746 33.23 -26.67 29.97
C LEU A 746 34.17 -27.78 29.47
N ARG A 747 35.32 -27.41 28.91
CA ARG A 747 36.23 -28.33 28.21
C ARG A 747 36.92 -29.28 29.19
N PRO A 748 37.35 -30.50 28.79
CA PRO A 748 38.14 -31.37 29.67
C PRO A 748 39.44 -30.68 30.11
N GLY A 749 39.58 -30.48 31.41
CA GLY A 749 40.53 -29.58 32.07
C GLY A 749 40.10 -29.34 33.52
N TYR A 750 40.97 -28.73 34.31
CA TYR A 750 40.59 -28.16 35.61
C TYR A 750 40.09 -26.73 35.39
N HIS A 751 39.06 -26.32 36.13
CA HIS A 751 38.48 -24.97 36.07
C HIS A 751 38.37 -24.41 37.49
N SER A 752 38.85 -23.19 37.66
CA SER A 752 38.62 -22.35 38.84
C SER A 752 37.48 -21.37 38.54
N PHE A 753 36.64 -21.14 39.55
CA PHE A 753 35.52 -20.20 39.47
C PHE A 753 35.45 -19.35 40.74
N THR A 754 34.97 -18.12 40.61
CA THR A 754 34.62 -17.27 41.76
C THR A 754 33.10 -17.12 41.80
N ALA A 755 32.49 -17.44 42.93
CA ALA A 755 31.11 -17.09 43.24
C ALA A 755 31.11 -15.75 43.98
N THR A 756 30.48 -14.74 43.40
CA THR A 756 30.35 -13.40 43.99
C THR A 756 28.89 -13.15 44.33
N TYR A 757 28.63 -12.77 45.58
CA TYR A 757 27.40 -12.09 45.97
C TYR A 757 27.59 -10.59 45.75
N LEU A 758 26.66 -9.98 45.02
CA LEU A 758 26.78 -8.57 44.62
C LEU A 758 26.45 -7.59 45.76
N GLY A 759 26.02 -8.08 46.93
CA GLY A 759 25.40 -7.29 47.98
C GLY A 759 23.92 -7.01 47.68
N ASP A 760 23.27 -6.29 48.59
CA ASP A 760 21.96 -5.67 48.39
C ASP A 760 21.86 -4.36 49.20
N THR A 761 20.69 -3.72 49.23
CA THR A 761 20.45 -2.46 49.96
C THR A 761 20.58 -2.59 51.49
N ALA A 762 20.76 -3.79 52.02
CA ALA A 762 21.03 -4.03 53.44
C ALA A 762 22.43 -4.63 53.70
N THR A 763 23.12 -5.18 52.70
CA THR A 763 24.32 -6.00 52.90
C THR A 763 25.48 -5.70 51.94
N TYR A 764 26.70 -5.75 52.47
CA TYR A 764 27.93 -5.69 51.68
C TYR A 764 28.10 -6.91 50.74
N SER A 765 28.79 -6.70 49.62
CA SER A 765 29.20 -7.76 48.70
C SER A 765 30.31 -8.66 49.27
N SER A 766 30.36 -9.92 48.84
CA SER A 766 31.38 -10.89 49.25
C SER A 766 31.55 -12.01 48.21
N SER A 767 32.60 -12.83 48.32
CA SER A 767 32.87 -13.89 47.33
C SER A 767 33.66 -15.08 47.87
N ALA A 768 33.59 -16.21 47.18
CA ALA A 768 34.40 -17.41 47.47
C ALA A 768 34.73 -18.22 46.20
N GLY A 769 35.87 -18.91 46.21
CA GLY A 769 36.34 -19.73 45.09
C GLY A 769 35.78 -21.17 45.08
N PHE A 770 35.65 -21.76 43.89
CA PHE A 770 35.28 -23.16 43.68
C PHE A 770 36.08 -23.80 42.53
N GLY A 771 36.40 -25.10 42.64
CA GLY A 771 37.19 -25.85 41.66
C GLY A 771 36.46 -27.06 41.08
N LEU A 772 36.56 -27.28 39.76
CA LEU A 772 35.92 -28.38 39.05
C LEU A 772 36.85 -29.06 38.03
N GLN A 773 37.09 -30.36 38.20
CA GLN A 773 37.82 -31.18 37.24
C GLN A 773 36.85 -31.81 36.20
N VAL A 774 36.86 -31.29 34.97
CA VAL A 774 36.16 -31.93 33.85
C VAL A 774 37.08 -32.96 33.18
N VAL A 775 36.58 -34.16 32.91
CA VAL A 775 37.29 -35.25 32.21
C VAL A 775 36.58 -35.65 30.91
N LYS A 776 37.30 -36.30 29.99
CA LYS A 776 36.71 -36.78 28.72
C LYS A 776 35.62 -37.82 28.97
N THR A 777 34.48 -37.68 28.31
CA THR A 777 33.37 -38.63 28.43
C THR A 777 33.71 -39.98 27.80
N GLY A 778 33.17 -41.07 28.35
CA GLY A 778 33.39 -42.42 27.85
C GLY A 778 32.80 -42.64 26.45
N ALA A 779 33.43 -43.50 25.64
CA ALA A 779 32.87 -43.95 24.36
C ALA A 779 32.29 -45.37 24.45
N ARG A 780 31.08 -45.54 23.93
CA ARG A 780 30.43 -46.83 23.64
C ARG A 780 30.50 -47.07 22.13
N ILE A 781 30.98 -48.24 21.70
CA ILE A 781 31.20 -48.55 20.27
C ILE A 781 30.54 -49.87 19.87
N SER A 782 29.71 -49.83 18.83
CA SER A 782 29.08 -50.98 18.20
C SER A 782 29.59 -51.17 16.77
N VAL A 783 29.64 -52.42 16.32
CA VAL A 783 30.17 -52.83 15.01
C VAL A 783 29.32 -53.94 14.43
N THR A 784 28.74 -53.69 13.26
CA THR A 784 27.96 -54.67 12.49
C THR A 784 28.72 -55.02 11.22
N ALA A 785 28.94 -56.31 10.99
CA ALA A 785 29.59 -56.86 9.80
C ALA A 785 29.01 -58.26 9.51
N PRO A 786 28.90 -58.68 8.24
CA PRO A 786 28.34 -59.99 7.88
C PRO A 786 29.23 -61.13 8.40
N LYS A 787 28.61 -62.20 8.93
CA LYS A 787 29.33 -63.41 9.39
C LYS A 787 29.97 -64.19 8.21
N LYS A 788 29.32 -64.21 7.04
CA LYS A 788 29.69 -64.97 5.82
C LYS A 788 29.40 -64.15 4.56
N ILE A 789 30.22 -64.26 3.49
CA ILE A 789 29.94 -63.75 2.12
C ILE A 789 30.48 -64.70 1.03
N LYS A 790 29.97 -64.60 -0.21
CA LYS A 790 30.59 -65.16 -1.44
C LYS A 790 31.75 -64.26 -1.93
N ARG A 791 32.82 -64.83 -2.51
CA ARG A 791 34.04 -64.12 -2.99
C ARG A 791 33.79 -62.90 -3.89
N ALA A 792 32.78 -62.97 -4.75
CA ALA A 792 32.47 -61.91 -5.72
C ALA A 792 31.93 -60.61 -5.08
N LYS A 793 31.28 -60.71 -3.91
CA LYS A 793 30.65 -59.58 -3.20
C LYS A 793 31.66 -58.89 -2.26
N ARG A 794 31.33 -57.69 -1.78
CA ARG A 794 32.16 -56.90 -0.84
C ARG A 794 31.45 -56.81 0.52
N ALA A 795 32.14 -57.12 1.61
CA ALA A 795 31.59 -56.94 2.96
C ALA A 795 31.54 -55.45 3.34
N THR A 796 30.44 -55.03 3.94
CA THR A 796 30.30 -53.71 4.57
C THR A 796 30.44 -53.85 6.08
N VAL A 797 31.21 -52.97 6.70
CA VAL A 797 31.35 -52.83 8.16
C VAL A 797 30.68 -51.51 8.57
N LYS A 798 29.53 -51.58 9.24
CA LYS A 798 28.87 -50.41 9.86
C LYS A 798 29.45 -50.25 11.27
N VAL A 799 29.99 -49.07 11.57
CA VAL A 799 30.44 -48.69 12.91
C VAL A 799 29.51 -47.62 13.44
N ALA A 800 29.14 -47.72 14.71
CA ALA A 800 28.43 -46.70 15.46
C ALA A 800 29.21 -46.39 16.75
N VAL A 801 29.49 -45.12 17.01
CA VAL A 801 30.10 -44.62 18.25
C VAL A 801 29.11 -43.67 18.91
N LYS A 802 28.84 -43.86 20.21
CA LYS A 802 28.10 -42.93 21.06
C LYS A 802 28.99 -42.56 22.26
N SER A 803 28.85 -41.34 22.77
CA SER A 803 29.41 -40.99 24.08
C SER A 803 28.53 -41.54 25.21
N SER A 804 29.02 -41.51 26.45
CA SER A 804 28.21 -41.81 27.64
C SER A 804 27.31 -40.66 28.08
N THR A 805 27.56 -39.43 27.59
CA THR A 805 26.86 -38.19 27.99
C THR A 805 26.07 -37.55 26.83
N GLY A 806 25.72 -38.32 25.80
CA GLY A 806 24.91 -37.87 24.65
C GLY A 806 25.64 -37.02 23.61
N VAL A 807 26.69 -36.29 23.99
CA VAL A 807 27.50 -35.42 23.11
C VAL A 807 28.06 -36.14 21.87
N SER A 808 28.26 -35.38 20.79
CA SER A 808 28.81 -35.84 19.51
C SER A 808 30.10 -36.66 19.67
N ALA A 809 30.08 -37.90 19.19
CA ALA A 809 31.23 -38.81 19.16
C ALA A 809 32.00 -38.75 17.82
N ALA A 810 31.96 -37.61 17.13
CA ALA A 810 32.70 -37.39 15.90
C ALA A 810 34.21 -37.67 16.10
N GLY A 811 34.90 -38.15 15.06
CA GLY A 811 36.34 -38.43 15.15
C GLY A 811 36.84 -39.59 14.28
N LYS A 812 38.07 -40.02 14.55
CA LYS A 812 38.80 -41.02 13.74
C LYS A 812 38.55 -42.44 14.28
N VAL A 813 38.01 -43.32 13.43
CA VAL A 813 37.85 -44.77 13.69
C VAL A 813 38.84 -45.55 12.84
N LYS A 814 39.69 -46.37 13.46
CA LYS A 814 40.66 -47.26 12.81
C LYS A 814 40.05 -48.65 12.65
N VAL A 815 39.84 -49.11 11.42
CA VAL A 815 39.36 -50.46 11.06
C VAL A 815 40.54 -51.28 10.55
N VAL A 816 40.80 -52.42 11.19
CA VAL A 816 41.89 -53.34 10.84
C VAL A 816 41.32 -54.74 10.61
N VAL A 817 41.59 -55.32 9.44
CA VAL A 817 41.19 -56.68 9.06
C VAL A 817 42.43 -57.55 8.93
N THR A 818 42.44 -58.73 9.55
CA THR A 818 43.55 -59.71 9.47
C THR A 818 43.09 -61.07 8.95
N LYS A 819 43.99 -61.79 8.27
CA LYS A 819 43.89 -63.24 7.99
C LYS A 819 45.05 -63.91 8.72
N GLY A 820 44.74 -64.73 9.73
CA GLY A 820 45.74 -65.14 10.72
C GLY A 820 46.40 -63.92 11.39
N LYS A 821 47.73 -63.95 11.51
CA LYS A 821 48.55 -62.81 12.00
C LYS A 821 48.64 -61.64 10.98
N ARG A 822 48.52 -61.89 9.67
CA ARG A 822 48.75 -60.87 8.62
C ARG A 822 47.61 -59.84 8.52
N LYS A 823 47.95 -58.56 8.61
CA LYS A 823 47.06 -57.42 8.30
C LYS A 823 46.80 -57.40 6.78
N VAL A 824 45.53 -57.31 6.36
CA VAL A 824 45.12 -57.30 4.93
C VAL A 824 44.38 -56.03 4.51
N ILE A 825 43.80 -55.33 5.48
CA ILE A 825 43.23 -53.98 5.35
C ILE A 825 43.55 -53.26 6.66
N ALA A 826 44.08 -52.05 6.57
CA ALA A 826 44.02 -51.06 7.65
C ALA A 826 43.51 -49.76 7.03
N LYS A 827 42.39 -49.22 7.52
CA LYS A 827 41.84 -47.95 7.04
C LYS A 827 41.26 -47.15 8.19
N THR A 828 41.59 -45.87 8.24
CA THR A 828 40.93 -44.91 9.12
C THR A 828 39.73 -44.31 8.38
N ILE A 829 38.61 -44.17 9.07
CA ILE A 829 37.41 -43.45 8.60
C ILE A 829 37.06 -42.36 9.62
N LYS A 830 36.51 -41.23 9.15
CA LYS A 830 35.87 -40.24 10.04
C LYS A 830 34.42 -40.68 10.28
N VAL A 831 33.97 -40.68 11.54
CA VAL A 831 32.53 -40.61 11.89
C VAL A 831 32.16 -39.14 12.09
N GLY A 832 31.00 -38.73 11.58
CA GLY A 832 30.45 -37.37 11.74
C GLY A 832 29.64 -37.24 13.04
N ALA A 833 28.86 -36.16 13.15
CA ALA A 833 28.05 -35.86 14.34
C ALA A 833 27.08 -37.01 14.73
N SER A 834 26.49 -37.70 13.75
CA SER A 834 25.63 -38.87 13.96
C SER A 834 26.34 -40.11 14.54
N GLY A 835 27.67 -40.09 14.69
CA GLY A 835 28.46 -41.19 15.25
C GLY A 835 28.55 -42.45 14.38
N VAL A 836 27.86 -42.49 13.24
CA VAL A 836 27.72 -43.69 12.38
C VAL A 836 28.46 -43.53 11.06
N LYS A 837 29.21 -44.57 10.64
CA LYS A 837 29.73 -44.67 9.26
C LYS A 837 29.86 -46.13 8.80
N SER A 838 29.53 -46.37 7.53
CA SER A 838 29.69 -47.66 6.85
C SER A 838 30.95 -47.66 5.97
N LEU A 839 31.75 -48.74 6.05
CA LEU A 839 32.94 -48.97 5.23
C LEU A 839 32.76 -50.24 4.38
N LYS A 840 32.66 -50.08 3.06
CA LYS A 840 32.61 -51.17 2.07
C LYS A 840 34.02 -51.66 1.74
N LEU A 841 34.45 -52.77 2.35
CA LEU A 841 35.80 -53.33 2.22
C LEU A 841 36.14 -53.66 0.75
N LYS A 842 37.43 -53.79 0.40
CA LYS A 842 37.85 -54.35 -0.90
C LYS A 842 37.42 -55.82 -1.01
N ARG A 843 37.30 -56.36 -2.23
CA ARG A 843 37.09 -57.82 -2.43
C ARG A 843 38.23 -58.59 -1.73
N LEU A 844 37.90 -59.72 -1.13
CA LEU A 844 38.82 -60.56 -0.35
C LEU A 844 38.92 -61.94 -1.00
N LYS A 845 40.11 -62.57 -0.93
CA LYS A 845 40.26 -64.00 -1.27
C LYS A 845 39.50 -64.87 -0.25
N ALA A 846 39.22 -66.13 -0.57
CA ALA A 846 38.53 -67.04 0.33
C ALA A 846 39.29 -67.24 1.68
N GLY A 847 38.55 -67.50 2.76
CA GLY A 847 39.08 -67.81 4.08
C GLY A 847 38.39 -67.07 5.25
N LYS A 848 38.91 -67.32 6.45
CA LYS A 848 38.44 -66.72 7.72
C LYS A 848 39.24 -65.46 8.06
N TYR A 849 38.56 -64.39 8.47
CA TYR A 849 39.12 -63.07 8.78
C TYR A 849 38.64 -62.55 10.15
N LYS A 850 39.49 -61.78 10.85
CA LYS A 850 39.12 -61.03 12.07
C LYS A 850 39.09 -59.52 11.75
N ILE A 851 38.05 -58.83 12.21
CA ILE A 851 37.86 -57.38 12.06
C ILE A 851 37.97 -56.73 13.45
N LYS A 852 39.03 -55.96 13.70
CA LYS A 852 39.19 -55.09 14.88
C LYS A 852 38.81 -53.66 14.51
N VAL A 853 38.11 -52.97 15.41
CA VAL A 853 37.72 -51.57 15.24
C VAL A 853 38.05 -50.79 16.51
N THR A 854 38.64 -49.61 16.37
CA THR A 854 39.00 -48.76 17.50
C THR A 854 38.71 -47.29 17.18
N TYR A 855 37.80 -46.67 17.93
CA TYR A 855 37.65 -45.22 17.98
C TYR A 855 38.86 -44.64 18.70
N GLN A 856 39.56 -43.69 18.07
CA GLN A 856 40.83 -43.17 18.58
C GLN A 856 40.64 -42.13 19.70
N GLY A 857 39.40 -41.67 19.94
CA GLY A 857 39.09 -40.54 20.82
C GLY A 857 38.97 -39.21 20.06
N SER A 858 38.65 -38.16 20.81
CA SER A 858 38.65 -36.76 20.38
C SER A 858 39.23 -35.86 21.50
N SER A 859 39.07 -34.55 21.38
CA SER A 859 39.28 -33.60 22.50
C SER A 859 38.36 -33.92 23.68
N THR A 860 37.09 -34.25 23.42
CA THR A 860 36.02 -34.40 24.42
C THR A 860 35.67 -35.84 24.81
N VAL A 861 35.92 -36.82 23.93
CA VAL A 861 35.49 -38.22 24.08
C VAL A 861 36.69 -39.17 24.14
N GLY A 862 36.66 -40.13 25.07
CA GLY A 862 37.72 -41.11 25.28
C GLY A 862 37.88 -42.15 24.16
N LYS A 863 39.08 -42.72 24.07
CA LYS A 863 39.45 -43.81 23.14
C LYS A 863 38.77 -45.12 23.54
N LYS A 864 38.23 -45.90 22.57
CA LYS A 864 37.62 -47.22 22.86
C LYS A 864 37.80 -48.21 21.72
N ALA A 865 38.16 -49.46 22.05
CA ALA A 865 38.17 -50.59 21.14
C ALA A 865 36.85 -51.38 21.22
N ALA A 866 36.37 -51.86 20.07
CA ALA A 866 35.23 -52.77 19.98
C ALA A 866 35.67 -54.24 20.03
N ALA A 867 34.79 -55.12 20.52
CA ALA A 867 34.95 -56.57 20.41
C ALA A 867 35.11 -57.00 18.94
N ALA A 868 36.12 -57.81 18.65
CA ALA A 868 36.49 -58.17 17.28
C ALA A 868 35.42 -59.07 16.62
N LYS A 869 35.01 -58.71 15.39
CA LYS A 869 34.02 -59.50 14.62
C LYS A 869 34.72 -60.49 13.69
N LYS A 870 34.11 -61.66 13.47
CA LYS A 870 34.61 -62.73 12.58
C LYS A 870 33.87 -62.65 11.22
N LEU A 871 34.59 -62.72 10.11
CA LEU A 871 34.06 -62.74 8.74
C LEU A 871 34.62 -63.97 7.99
N THR A 872 33.77 -64.74 7.31
CA THR A 872 34.21 -65.83 6.43
C THR A 872 33.87 -65.53 4.97
N VAL A 873 34.86 -65.59 4.09
CA VAL A 873 34.68 -65.49 2.63
C VAL A 873 34.69 -66.92 2.09
N ARG A 874 33.54 -67.38 1.58
CA ARG A 874 33.42 -68.64 0.83
C ARG A 874 34.02 -68.46 -0.58
N LYS A 875 34.28 -69.56 -1.29
CA LYS A 875 34.71 -69.51 -2.71
C LYS A 875 33.73 -68.66 -3.55
#